data_AF-A0A7Y6BTF6-F1
#
_entry.id   AF-A0A7Y6BTF6-F1
#
_cell.length_a   1.000
_cell.length_b   1.000
_cell.length_c   1.000
_cell.angle_alpha   90.00
_cell.angle_beta   90.00
_cell.angle_gamma   90.00
#
_symmetry.space_group_name_H-M   'P 1'
#
loop_
_entity.id
_entity.type
_entity.pdbx_description
1 polymer ?
#
loop_
_entity_poly.entity_id
_entity_poly.type
_entity_poly.pdbx_seq_one_letter_code
_entity_poly.pdbx_strand_id
1 'polypeptide(L)'
;MWNGEAFVNPAAQYRIHPFWFWNGDMEEGQIKRQVNEMAAQGVGGFFICPRQGLQIPYLSDAWFDKVRIAVEAAEACGMQVWLYDEYPYPSGMAGGEVTLDFPEAKQRQLVHQQIHVQDGEVVEHELPWGRILLAKAIPRDAEGNRLWNESIDLRHKIGNIQTDQVYQETGLTSYNRKRFFTYRTAFRLVWDAPAGEWDIILFQEEEMSDFKYYGNFVDPCHREAMSRFIELTHDRYAAAVGTHFDSVIKGMFSDEIAPLGRIPWSPQLPAYFRERCGYSLIDSLPALLYGDVPDSARIRYDYYQSLHLLLRESYHKQVHDWCEGAGIQYAAEVPGVRMTTQLFSHMPGGDSAHEKIGRPLSWILERYGKRMRDNPKMVSSLARQLGRSRNLIECFHSVGWSMTLQDAKWMIDRMAAMGTNFYNFHAFFYTIGGLTKHDAPPSQFLQNPYWKHFRQLGDYTGRISYLMSTGTADIRIAVLDPTTTFWSLMGNPLHGFEYSGEDAAERARLERLTNDWMRIGVHLLENRRDYDHLDPELLAESVLADGTIQIGVARYEVLILPPMLNLEAAAWKQVKRFVEQGGTVISVGMPPHISIQEGSPEGDEAAQFFGAGEKPEEEYWGHAGETRQASSQLMWQQGEGEAYFLPVGSGRGDDSSLELISLLLDQVLPEPICWIMEEESASLLMQTRQLSDGEYMVFLSNQEDRQLEGQLKVIAKRLWTGSDLSTGQRLLAERLNLETGERVVLPLTSSGGEWCISLRFAGYESHAVRLTLQAVETAGDLSGTVGKAGVAERSTSAAAEKPSGPMIIPTEGPWRLETVQPNTLRIGQFHLTAMNDNGVILESKHAAAKPFIDQAAELSKQHHLPLQFNQVFGTPKKAVIAYPIQCRYTTAFELRTALPVCMIFMDRAAIAGTWTMEINGEPIGPDRFKSMEITDYTNIGCDITEFLRTGLNELTITVQVTKDEEGIIDPLYLQGRFGVEFHHEGMVSLVHEPGTAVRIAPEPQPLYPHFAGETSYKRSFWLDQPDADTDDFELEFSEWRVQDVTEVLVNGHSLGVRCWSPYRWSGETSWLRPGDNEIEVRITNTLIGLLEGTYFDSDSHSLHETGLGPAKE
;
A
#
# COMPACT_ATOMS: atom_id res chain seq x y z
N MET A 1 -10.30 -11.01 25.62
CA MET A 1 -10.96 -12.33 25.70
C MET A 1 -12.01 -12.41 24.62
N TRP A 2 -12.24 -13.62 24.09
CA TRP A 2 -13.28 -13.85 23.08
C TRP A 2 -14.69 -13.58 23.62
N ASN A 3 -15.51 -12.97 22.78
CA ASN A 3 -16.93 -12.72 22.99
C ASN A 3 -17.66 -12.98 21.65
N GLY A 4 -18.59 -13.93 21.66
CA GLY A 4 -19.36 -14.32 20.47
C GLY A 4 -20.34 -13.24 20.00
N GLU A 5 -20.90 -12.42 20.90
CA GLU A 5 -21.78 -11.31 20.51
C GLU A 5 -20.99 -10.19 19.80
N ALA A 6 -19.79 -9.88 20.30
CA ALA A 6 -18.90 -8.92 19.68
C ALA A 6 -18.36 -9.39 18.31
N PHE A 7 -18.30 -10.71 18.07
CA PHE A 7 -18.01 -11.25 16.75
C PHE A 7 -19.17 -11.04 15.77
N VAL A 8 -20.41 -11.25 16.21
CA VAL A 8 -21.58 -11.06 15.34
C VAL A 8 -21.72 -9.59 14.93
N ASN A 9 -21.55 -8.67 15.88
CA ASN A 9 -21.59 -7.23 15.65
C ASN A 9 -20.38 -6.50 16.30
N PRO A 10 -19.27 -6.37 15.56
CA PRO A 10 -18.08 -5.68 16.04
C PRO A 10 -18.32 -4.20 16.33
N ALA A 11 -17.72 -3.70 17.41
CA ALA A 11 -17.72 -2.28 17.75
C ALA A 11 -16.96 -1.42 16.73
N ALA A 12 -17.21 -0.11 16.73
CA ALA A 12 -16.63 0.87 15.80
C ALA A 12 -15.12 0.73 15.61
N GLN A 13 -14.35 0.56 16.69
CA GLN A 13 -12.88 0.43 16.66
C GLN A 13 -12.34 -0.77 15.85
N TYR A 14 -13.19 -1.78 15.57
CA TYR A 14 -12.82 -2.94 14.77
C TYR A 14 -13.29 -2.82 13.32
N ARG A 15 -14.11 -1.81 12.99
CA ARG A 15 -14.62 -1.59 11.63
C ARG A 15 -13.62 -0.76 10.82
N ILE A 16 -13.91 -0.61 9.52
CA ILE A 16 -13.08 0.16 8.58
C ILE A 16 -12.99 1.62 9.04
N HIS A 17 -11.81 2.20 8.90
CA HIS A 17 -11.57 3.64 9.05
C HIS A 17 -10.81 4.14 7.82
N PRO A 18 -11.48 4.63 6.77
CA PRO A 18 -10.82 5.09 5.56
C PRO A 18 -10.12 6.43 5.79
N PHE A 19 -9.14 6.75 4.95
CA PHE A 19 -8.84 8.15 4.70
C PHE A 19 -10.03 8.78 4.00
N TRP A 20 -10.56 9.84 4.60
CA TRP A 20 -11.59 10.66 3.99
C TRP A 20 -10.93 11.90 3.40
N PHE A 21 -10.68 11.84 2.10
CA PHE A 21 -9.98 12.85 1.33
C PHE A 21 -10.85 14.09 1.17
N TRP A 22 -10.50 15.14 1.90
CA TRP A 22 -11.15 16.44 1.87
C TRP A 22 -10.52 17.32 0.79
N ASN A 23 -11.32 17.61 -0.23
CA ASN A 23 -10.99 18.42 -1.39
C ASN A 23 -12.23 19.26 -1.78
N GLY A 24 -12.10 20.15 -2.77
CA GLY A 24 -13.21 21.00 -3.21
C GLY A 24 -13.66 22.04 -2.17
N ASP A 25 -14.90 22.50 -2.30
CA ASP A 25 -15.50 23.62 -1.55
C ASP A 25 -16.29 23.22 -0.29
N MET A 26 -16.53 21.92 -0.10
CA MET A 26 -17.02 21.30 1.13
C MET A 26 -18.30 21.90 1.76
N GLU A 27 -19.45 21.29 1.53
CA GLU A 27 -20.74 21.69 2.09
C GLU A 27 -21.09 20.92 3.37
N GLU A 28 -21.67 21.60 4.36
CA GLU A 28 -22.10 20.97 5.63
C GLU A 28 -23.06 19.79 5.41
N GLY A 29 -24.04 19.97 4.50
CA GLY A 29 -25.02 18.94 4.19
C GLY A 29 -24.38 17.67 3.61
N GLN A 30 -23.37 17.83 2.75
CA GLN A 30 -22.63 16.70 2.18
C GLN A 30 -21.75 16.02 3.22
N ILE A 31 -21.05 16.77 4.09
CA ILE A 31 -20.29 16.20 5.22
C ILE A 31 -21.19 15.27 6.06
N LYS A 32 -22.35 15.78 6.50
CA LYS A 32 -23.30 15.00 7.31
C LYS A 32 -23.84 13.78 6.56
N ARG A 33 -24.20 13.95 5.28
CA ARG A 33 -24.68 12.85 4.44
C ARG A 33 -23.63 11.75 4.30
N GLN A 34 -22.40 12.12 3.98
CA GLN A 34 -21.29 11.18 3.78
C GLN A 34 -21.01 10.39 5.06
N VAL A 35 -20.99 11.04 6.23
CA VAL A 35 -20.85 10.34 7.51
C VAL A 35 -22.00 9.35 7.76
N ASN A 36 -23.25 9.74 7.48
CA ASN A 36 -24.40 8.84 7.61
C ASN A 36 -24.32 7.63 6.65
N GLU A 37 -23.86 7.84 5.42
CA GLU A 37 -23.63 6.77 4.44
C GLU A 37 -22.57 5.79 4.92
N MET A 38 -21.43 6.30 5.42
CA MET A 38 -20.37 5.47 6.01
C MET A 38 -20.94 4.61 7.16
N ALA A 39 -21.68 5.21 8.09
CA ALA A 39 -22.30 4.49 9.21
C ALA A 39 -23.28 3.40 8.73
N ALA A 40 -24.11 3.69 7.72
CA ALA A 40 -25.09 2.75 7.17
C ALA A 40 -24.44 1.50 6.55
N GLN A 41 -23.26 1.66 5.95
CA GLN A 41 -22.48 0.58 5.34
C GLN A 41 -21.48 -0.09 6.31
N GLY A 42 -21.59 0.15 7.62
CA GLY A 42 -20.80 -0.55 8.63
C GLY A 42 -19.35 -0.06 8.76
N VAL A 43 -19.06 1.17 8.34
CA VAL A 43 -17.79 1.86 8.60
C VAL A 43 -17.77 2.38 10.05
N GLY A 44 -16.64 2.22 10.73
CA GLY A 44 -16.51 2.51 12.17
C GLY A 44 -16.02 3.92 12.49
N GLY A 45 -15.36 4.56 11.54
CA GLY A 45 -14.73 5.87 11.73
C GLY A 45 -14.08 6.34 10.45
N PHE A 46 -13.29 7.41 10.52
CA PHE A 46 -12.51 7.92 9.38
C PHE A 46 -11.36 8.80 9.85
N PHE A 47 -10.36 8.96 8.98
CA PHE A 47 -9.28 9.93 9.12
C PHE A 47 -9.63 11.16 8.29
N ILE A 48 -9.77 12.33 8.91
CA ILE A 48 -9.96 13.59 8.19
C ILE A 48 -8.62 13.94 7.52
N CYS A 49 -8.55 13.83 6.19
CA CYS A 49 -7.32 13.97 5.43
C CYS A 49 -7.48 15.09 4.38
N PRO A 50 -6.92 16.29 4.59
CA PRO A 50 -6.94 17.35 3.57
C PRO A 50 -6.07 16.97 2.37
N ARG A 51 -6.58 17.14 1.15
CA ARG A 51 -5.93 16.70 -0.09
C ARG A 51 -5.91 17.77 -1.17
N GLN A 52 -5.06 17.58 -2.19
CA GLN A 52 -5.02 18.43 -3.37
C GLN A 52 -6.41 18.73 -3.94
N GLY A 53 -6.58 19.98 -4.38
CA GLY A 53 -7.88 20.49 -4.83
C GLY A 53 -8.76 21.06 -3.72
N LEU A 54 -8.29 21.10 -2.46
CA LEU A 54 -8.98 21.78 -1.36
C LEU A 54 -9.13 23.28 -1.63
N GLN A 55 -10.37 23.78 -1.57
CA GLN A 55 -10.70 25.20 -1.73
C GLN A 55 -10.98 25.89 -0.38
N ILE A 56 -11.19 25.11 0.68
CA ILE A 56 -11.27 25.63 2.05
C ILE A 56 -9.84 25.99 2.52
N PRO A 57 -9.59 27.20 3.04
CA PRO A 57 -8.27 27.56 3.53
C PRO A 57 -7.87 26.69 4.72
N TYR A 58 -6.88 25.82 4.52
CA TYR A 58 -6.38 24.89 5.55
C TYR A 58 -5.95 25.64 6.82
N LEU A 59 -6.21 25.05 7.99
CA LEU A 59 -5.99 25.64 9.32
C LEU A 59 -6.64 27.03 9.54
N SER A 60 -7.62 27.45 8.75
CA SER A 60 -8.44 28.63 9.05
C SER A 60 -9.65 28.27 9.93
N ASP A 61 -10.36 29.28 10.44
CA ASP A 61 -11.65 29.06 11.14
C ASP A 61 -12.65 28.30 10.24
N ALA A 62 -12.65 28.57 8.93
CA ALA A 62 -13.51 27.86 7.98
C ALA A 62 -13.16 26.38 7.87
N TRP A 63 -11.87 26.02 7.96
CA TRP A 63 -11.41 24.62 8.02
C TRP A 63 -11.89 23.95 9.31
N PHE A 64 -11.61 24.57 10.46
CA PHE A 64 -11.98 24.01 11.75
C PHE A 64 -13.49 23.89 11.94
N ASP A 65 -14.29 24.78 11.33
CA ASP A 65 -15.75 24.64 11.29
C ASP A 65 -16.19 23.34 10.60
N LYS A 66 -15.56 22.97 9.47
CA LYS A 66 -15.85 21.69 8.80
C LYS A 66 -15.45 20.50 9.68
N VAL A 67 -14.30 20.58 10.35
CA VAL A 67 -13.82 19.55 11.29
C VAL A 67 -14.84 19.34 12.40
N ARG A 68 -15.31 20.41 13.05
CA ARG A 68 -16.35 20.31 14.11
C ARG A 68 -17.63 19.66 13.60
N ILE A 69 -18.11 20.06 12.42
CA ILE A 69 -19.31 19.46 11.81
C ILE A 69 -19.13 17.96 11.59
N ALA A 70 -17.97 17.52 11.10
CA ALA A 70 -17.68 16.11 10.88
C ALA A 70 -17.60 15.32 12.19
N VAL A 71 -16.97 15.89 13.22
CA VAL A 71 -16.87 15.30 14.57
C VAL A 71 -18.25 15.15 15.21
N GLU A 72 -19.09 16.19 15.16
CA GLU A 72 -20.47 16.16 15.66
C GLU A 72 -21.32 15.10 14.92
N ALA A 73 -21.16 14.99 13.60
CA ALA A 73 -21.85 13.97 12.81
C ALA A 73 -21.36 12.55 13.14
N ALA A 74 -20.06 12.36 13.36
CA ALA A 74 -19.47 11.09 13.75
C ALA A 74 -19.96 10.65 15.13
N GLU A 75 -19.98 11.55 16.11
CA GLU A 75 -20.52 11.30 17.45
C GLU A 75 -21.97 10.84 17.40
N ALA A 76 -22.81 11.52 16.61
CA ALA A 76 -24.22 11.15 16.42
C ALA A 76 -24.41 9.75 15.82
N CYS A 77 -23.43 9.25 15.07
CA CYS A 77 -23.43 7.91 14.48
C CYS A 77 -22.65 6.87 15.31
N GLY A 78 -22.04 7.26 16.44
CA GLY A 78 -21.17 6.38 17.22
C GLY A 78 -19.87 5.99 16.51
N MET A 79 -19.42 6.82 15.56
CA MET A 79 -18.19 6.63 14.80
C MET A 79 -16.98 7.28 15.51
N GLN A 80 -15.78 6.80 15.16
CA GLN A 80 -14.52 7.34 15.65
C GLN A 80 -13.88 8.28 14.63
N VAL A 81 -13.17 9.30 15.08
CA VAL A 81 -12.46 10.23 14.19
C VAL A 81 -10.97 10.19 14.48
N TRP A 82 -10.18 10.20 13.41
CA TRP A 82 -8.74 10.37 13.44
C TRP A 82 -8.37 11.63 12.67
N LEU A 83 -7.31 12.29 13.10
CA LEU A 83 -6.85 13.52 12.47
C LEU A 83 -5.56 13.23 11.70
N TYR A 84 -5.57 13.53 10.40
CA TYR A 84 -4.36 13.57 9.60
C TYR A 84 -3.66 14.91 9.87
N ASP A 85 -2.40 14.87 10.28
CA ASP A 85 -1.73 16.03 10.90
C ASP A 85 -1.16 17.05 9.90
N GLU A 86 -1.39 16.85 8.60
CA GLU A 86 -0.80 17.65 7.52
C GLU A 86 -1.76 17.92 6.37
N TYR A 87 -1.43 18.90 5.52
CA TYR A 87 -1.98 19.09 4.19
C TYR A 87 -0.86 19.24 3.15
N PRO A 88 -0.92 18.57 1.99
CA PRO A 88 -1.56 17.27 1.79
C PRO A 88 -0.78 16.16 2.53
N TYR A 89 0.51 16.00 2.21
CA TYR A 89 1.48 15.03 2.75
C TYR A 89 2.86 15.32 2.14
N PRO A 90 3.99 14.79 2.66
CA PRO A 90 4.23 14.18 3.97
C PRO A 90 4.07 15.15 5.14
N SER A 91 3.91 14.62 6.36
CA SER A 91 3.77 15.37 7.61
C SER A 91 4.97 16.27 7.94
N GLY A 92 4.75 17.32 8.74
CA GLY A 92 5.80 18.17 9.32
C GLY A 92 5.86 19.60 8.80
N MET A 93 5.15 19.91 7.72
CA MET A 93 5.15 21.21 7.03
C MET A 93 4.08 22.19 7.55
N ALA A 94 2.96 21.68 8.07
CA ALA A 94 1.74 22.43 8.43
C ALA A 94 1.29 23.39 7.32
N GLY A 95 1.04 22.88 6.11
CA GLY A 95 0.69 23.73 4.97
C GLY A 95 1.83 24.62 4.47
N GLY A 96 3.07 24.32 4.84
CA GLY A 96 4.28 25.09 4.53
C GLY A 96 4.69 26.13 5.57
N GLU A 97 3.85 26.40 6.59
CA GLU A 97 4.10 27.43 7.61
C GLU A 97 5.35 27.16 8.46
N VAL A 98 5.69 25.90 8.72
CA VAL A 98 6.88 25.55 9.54
C VAL A 98 8.17 26.11 8.92
N THR A 99 8.32 26.02 7.61
CA THR A 99 9.53 26.53 6.91
C THR A 99 9.55 28.05 6.72
N LEU A 100 8.43 28.73 6.96
CA LEU A 100 8.40 30.19 7.03
C LEU A 100 8.97 30.68 8.36
N ASP A 101 8.62 30.00 9.46
CA ASP A 101 9.10 30.31 10.81
C ASP A 101 10.55 29.82 11.02
N PHE A 102 10.93 28.69 10.40
CA PHE A 102 12.24 28.04 10.50
C PHE A 102 12.87 27.80 9.12
N PRO A 103 13.35 28.84 8.42
CA PRO A 103 13.99 28.68 7.11
C PRO A 103 15.28 27.84 7.15
N GLU A 104 15.96 27.77 8.29
CA GLU A 104 17.11 26.90 8.54
C GLU A 104 16.75 25.41 8.65
N ALA A 105 15.48 25.10 8.94
CA ALA A 105 14.97 23.74 9.02
C ALA A 105 14.51 23.21 7.66
N LYS A 106 14.81 23.89 6.56
CA LYS A 106 14.58 23.34 5.22
C LYS A 106 15.47 22.14 4.95
N GLN A 107 14.91 21.11 4.35
CA GLN A 107 15.61 19.87 4.03
C GLN A 107 16.86 20.16 3.19
N ARG A 108 17.98 19.58 3.63
CA ARG A 108 19.25 19.58 2.90
C ARG A 108 19.55 18.18 2.39
N GLN A 109 20.34 18.10 1.32
CA GLN A 109 20.84 16.84 0.81
C GLN A 109 22.38 16.81 0.82
N LEU A 110 22.93 15.63 1.03
CA LEU A 110 24.37 15.38 0.92
C LEU A 110 24.71 15.06 -0.54
N VAL A 111 25.54 15.90 -1.16
CA VAL A 111 26.01 15.76 -2.53
C VAL A 111 27.48 15.36 -2.52
N HIS A 112 27.84 14.38 -3.36
CA HIS A 112 29.19 13.85 -3.51
C HIS A 112 29.70 14.05 -4.95
N GLN A 113 30.98 14.33 -5.10
CA GLN A 113 31.68 14.28 -6.38
C GLN A 113 33.08 13.68 -6.21
N GLN A 114 33.46 12.80 -7.15
CA GLN A 114 34.81 12.24 -7.27
C GLN A 114 35.45 12.66 -8.59
N ILE A 115 36.72 13.05 -8.56
CA ILE A 115 37.52 13.37 -9.74
C ILE A 115 38.83 12.58 -9.66
N HIS A 116 39.15 11.86 -10.72
CA HIS A 116 40.45 11.19 -10.85
C HIS A 116 41.43 12.11 -11.59
N VAL A 117 42.63 12.27 -11.06
CA VAL A 117 43.63 13.25 -11.52
C VAL A 117 44.93 12.53 -11.83
N GLN A 118 45.46 12.80 -13.02
CA GLN A 118 46.69 12.21 -13.52
C GLN A 118 47.91 13.09 -13.20
N ASP A 119 49.11 12.52 -13.37
CA ASP A 119 50.38 13.17 -12.99
C ASP A 119 50.54 14.57 -13.59
N GLY A 120 50.73 15.58 -12.73
CA GLY A 120 51.03 16.96 -13.12
C GLY A 120 49.87 17.74 -13.76
N GLU A 121 48.63 17.26 -13.62
CA GLU A 121 47.43 17.92 -14.12
C GLU A 121 47.03 19.15 -13.27
N VAL A 122 46.55 20.21 -13.93
CA VAL A 122 45.90 21.35 -13.26
C VAL A 122 44.41 21.10 -13.26
N VAL A 123 43.84 20.91 -12.07
CA VAL A 123 42.41 20.63 -11.92
C VAL A 123 41.65 21.94 -11.86
N GLU A 124 40.76 22.16 -12.83
CA GLU A 124 39.74 23.21 -12.78
C GLU A 124 38.35 22.56 -12.83
N HIS A 125 37.61 22.65 -11.73
CA HIS A 125 36.30 21.97 -11.62
C HIS A 125 35.23 22.88 -11.03
N GLU A 126 34.07 22.95 -11.69
CA GLU A 126 32.90 23.72 -11.21
C GLU A 126 32.04 22.87 -10.28
N LEU A 127 31.63 23.46 -9.17
CA LEU A 127 30.86 22.83 -8.10
C LEU A 127 29.53 23.57 -7.89
N PRO A 128 28.44 22.85 -7.60
CA PRO A 128 27.15 23.48 -7.30
C PRO A 128 27.26 24.42 -6.09
N TRP A 129 26.31 25.35 -5.99
CA TRP A 129 26.24 26.27 -4.86
C TRP A 129 25.66 25.59 -3.62
N GLY A 130 26.54 24.99 -2.83
CA GLY A 130 26.22 24.33 -1.56
C GLY A 130 27.36 24.48 -0.57
N ARG A 131 27.09 24.26 0.72
CA ARG A 131 28.10 24.37 1.77
C ARG A 131 29.14 23.25 1.60
N ILE A 132 30.39 23.61 1.33
CA ILE A 132 31.50 22.64 1.30
C ILE A 132 31.70 22.05 2.70
N LEU A 133 31.45 20.76 2.84
CA LEU A 133 31.65 20.00 4.08
C LEU A 133 33.07 19.44 4.14
N LEU A 134 33.50 18.74 3.09
CA LEU A 134 34.81 18.09 2.98
C LEU A 134 35.34 18.21 1.55
N ALA A 135 36.64 18.47 1.42
CA ALA A 135 37.34 18.49 0.14
C ALA A 135 38.76 17.95 0.31
N LYS A 136 39.06 16.75 -0.20
CA LYS A 136 40.36 16.09 -0.03
C LYS A 136 40.89 15.56 -1.37
N ALA A 137 42.19 15.66 -1.59
CA ALA A 137 42.92 14.88 -2.59
C ALA A 137 43.62 13.72 -1.90
N ILE A 138 43.44 12.49 -2.39
CA ILE A 138 44.00 11.28 -1.82
C ILE A 138 44.95 10.66 -2.85
N PRO A 139 46.25 10.48 -2.53
CA PRO A 139 47.19 9.90 -3.48
C PRO A 139 46.94 8.40 -3.64
N ARG A 140 47.30 7.87 -4.81
CA ARG A 140 47.29 6.44 -5.10
C ARG A 140 48.70 5.86 -5.10
N ASP A 141 48.85 4.63 -4.61
CA ASP A 141 50.08 3.85 -4.73
C ASP A 141 50.24 3.24 -6.13
N ALA A 142 51.34 2.51 -6.36
CA ALA A 142 51.64 1.90 -7.66
C ALA A 142 50.66 0.78 -8.04
N GLU A 143 49.99 0.19 -7.04
CA GLU A 143 48.96 -0.83 -7.18
C GLU A 143 47.56 -0.20 -7.37
N GLY A 144 47.45 1.13 -7.29
CA GLY A 144 46.23 1.90 -7.49
C GLY A 144 45.37 2.09 -6.23
N ASN A 145 45.87 1.70 -5.05
CA ASN A 145 45.16 1.85 -3.78
C ASN A 145 45.26 3.27 -3.23
N ARG A 146 44.20 3.74 -2.57
CA ARG A 146 44.17 5.07 -1.94
C ARG A 146 44.93 5.10 -0.61
N LEU A 147 45.85 6.05 -0.49
CA LEU A 147 46.62 6.32 0.73
C LEU A 147 45.92 7.39 1.56
N TRP A 148 44.85 7.02 2.27
CA TRP A 148 43.97 7.93 3.02
C TRP A 148 44.70 8.78 4.07
N ASN A 149 45.78 8.26 4.67
CA ASN A 149 46.62 8.94 5.65
C ASN A 149 47.49 10.07 5.06
N GLU A 150 47.66 10.09 3.74
CA GLU A 150 48.48 11.08 3.01
C GLU A 150 47.63 12.13 2.27
N SER A 151 46.33 12.24 2.62
CA SER A 151 45.41 13.17 1.96
C SER A 151 45.76 14.65 2.16
N ILE A 152 45.47 15.48 1.15
CA ILE A 152 45.64 16.94 1.14
C ILE A 152 44.27 17.61 1.22
N ASP A 153 44.08 18.57 2.15
CA ASP A 153 42.87 19.39 2.22
C ASP A 153 42.85 20.44 1.09
N LEU A 154 41.80 20.37 0.25
CA LEU A 154 41.60 21.26 -0.89
C LEU A 154 40.64 22.41 -0.61
N ARG A 155 40.06 22.53 0.59
CA ARG A 155 39.02 23.52 0.87
C ARG A 155 39.47 24.95 0.58
N HIS A 156 40.73 25.28 0.86
CA HIS A 156 41.31 26.60 0.57
C HIS A 156 41.59 26.86 -0.93
N LYS A 157 41.38 25.85 -1.78
CA LYS A 157 41.52 25.92 -3.25
C LYS A 157 40.19 26.12 -3.96
N ILE A 158 39.09 26.25 -3.21
CA ILE A 158 37.74 26.45 -3.73
C ILE A 158 37.34 27.92 -3.53
N GLY A 159 37.01 28.61 -4.63
CA GLY A 159 36.49 29.99 -4.65
C GLY A 159 35.15 30.08 -5.36
N ASN A 160 34.41 31.17 -5.21
CA ASN A 160 33.12 31.34 -5.89
C ASN A 160 33.25 32.11 -7.21
N ILE A 161 32.38 31.79 -8.16
CA ILE A 161 32.24 32.46 -9.46
C ILE A 161 30.75 32.61 -9.81
N GLN A 162 30.45 33.33 -10.89
CA GLN A 162 29.12 33.34 -11.51
C GLN A 162 29.25 32.83 -12.95
N THR A 163 28.41 31.85 -13.30
CA THR A 163 28.65 31.00 -14.49
C THR A 163 27.82 31.43 -15.69
N ASP A 164 26.66 32.03 -15.44
CA ASP A 164 25.71 32.35 -16.51
C ASP A 164 25.93 33.80 -16.95
N GLN A 165 26.23 34.00 -18.22
CA GLN A 165 26.33 35.35 -18.80
C GLN A 165 24.94 35.86 -19.18
N VAL A 166 24.58 37.06 -18.72
CA VAL A 166 23.29 37.69 -18.98
C VAL A 166 23.51 38.99 -19.76
N TYR A 167 23.02 39.00 -21.00
CA TYR A 167 22.92 40.22 -21.80
C TYR A 167 21.55 40.87 -21.58
N GLN A 168 21.52 42.17 -21.30
CA GLN A 168 20.28 42.93 -21.15
C GLN A 168 20.38 44.30 -21.82
N GLU A 169 19.36 44.65 -22.61
CA GLU A 169 19.29 45.95 -23.28
C GLU A 169 18.52 46.98 -22.43
N THR A 170 19.19 47.53 -21.42
CA THR A 170 18.67 48.56 -20.51
C THR A 170 19.68 49.68 -20.28
N GLY A 171 19.23 50.94 -20.19
CA GLY A 171 20.11 52.10 -20.00
C GLY A 171 19.35 53.41 -19.76
N LEU A 172 19.98 54.35 -19.04
CA LEU A 172 19.42 55.69 -18.76
C LEU A 172 19.47 56.61 -19.99
N THR A 173 20.28 56.27 -21.00
CA THR A 173 20.47 57.07 -22.21
C THR A 173 20.48 56.17 -23.45
N SER A 174 20.28 56.77 -24.63
CA SER A 174 20.30 56.05 -25.91
C SER A 174 21.65 55.43 -26.26
N TYR A 175 22.75 55.90 -25.65
CA TYR A 175 24.12 55.45 -25.91
C TYR A 175 24.71 54.54 -24.83
N ASN A 176 23.94 54.14 -23.80
CA ASN A 176 24.38 53.21 -22.75
C ASN A 176 23.44 52.02 -22.52
N ARG A 177 22.73 51.60 -23.57
CA ARG A 177 21.64 50.61 -23.51
C ARG A 177 22.08 49.15 -23.36
N LYS A 178 23.37 48.81 -23.47
CA LYS A 178 23.84 47.41 -23.40
C LYS A 178 24.47 47.14 -22.05
N ARG A 179 23.98 46.12 -21.33
CA ARG A 179 24.50 45.69 -20.03
C ARG A 179 24.89 44.21 -20.07
N PHE A 180 26.01 43.93 -19.43
CA PHE A 180 26.50 42.60 -19.14
C PHE A 180 26.35 42.37 -17.64
N PHE A 181 25.65 41.30 -17.28
CA PHE A 181 25.54 40.78 -15.94
C PHE A 181 25.99 39.33 -15.95
N THR A 182 26.25 38.81 -14.76
CA THR A 182 26.46 37.39 -14.52
C THR A 182 25.46 36.89 -13.49
N TYR A 183 24.98 35.66 -13.67
CA TYR A 183 23.97 35.02 -12.86
C TYR A 183 24.42 33.61 -12.47
N ARG A 184 23.67 32.96 -11.58
CA ARG A 184 23.97 31.63 -11.02
C ARG A 184 25.36 31.55 -10.38
N THR A 185 25.42 31.76 -9.06
CA THR A 185 26.64 31.56 -8.29
C THR A 185 27.00 30.07 -8.28
N ALA A 186 28.27 29.74 -8.41
CA ALA A 186 28.82 28.39 -8.27
C ALA A 186 30.18 28.45 -7.57
N PHE A 187 30.67 27.32 -7.10
CA PHE A 187 32.06 27.19 -6.65
C PHE A 187 32.96 26.71 -7.80
N ARG A 188 34.25 27.02 -7.73
CA ARG A 188 35.28 26.50 -8.62
C ARG A 188 36.49 26.09 -7.80
N LEU A 189 36.90 24.82 -7.96
CA LEU A 189 38.16 24.28 -7.48
C LEU A 189 39.25 24.58 -8.51
N VAL A 190 40.37 25.15 -8.07
CA VAL A 190 41.60 25.28 -8.89
C VAL A 190 42.77 24.74 -8.09
N TRP A 191 43.37 23.65 -8.55
CA TRP A 191 44.46 22.99 -7.84
C TRP A 191 45.51 22.41 -8.79
N ASP A 192 46.77 22.79 -8.58
CA ASP A 192 47.93 22.16 -9.22
C ASP A 192 48.27 20.86 -8.48
N ALA A 193 47.99 19.71 -9.09
CA ALA A 193 48.25 18.42 -8.47
C ALA A 193 49.76 18.16 -8.37
N PRO A 194 50.28 17.73 -7.20
CA PRO A 194 51.64 17.22 -7.09
C PRO A 194 51.83 15.98 -7.96
N ALA A 195 53.09 15.60 -8.20
CA ALA A 195 53.39 14.40 -8.97
C ALA A 195 52.76 13.14 -8.35
N GLY A 196 52.25 12.25 -9.20
CA GLY A 196 51.49 11.05 -8.83
C GLY A 196 50.02 11.10 -9.26
N GLU A 197 49.31 9.99 -9.06
CA GLU A 197 47.86 9.90 -9.30
C GLU A 197 47.07 10.24 -8.03
N TRP A 198 45.96 10.96 -8.19
CA TRP A 198 45.13 11.41 -7.07
C TRP A 198 43.64 11.17 -7.34
N ASP A 199 42.90 10.87 -6.28
CA ASP A 199 41.45 11.00 -6.26
C ASP A 199 41.05 12.23 -5.44
N ILE A 200 40.31 13.14 -6.04
CA ILE A 200 39.67 14.26 -5.33
C ILE A 200 38.27 13.83 -4.92
N ILE A 201 37.96 13.97 -3.64
CA ILE A 201 36.65 13.66 -3.04
C ILE A 201 36.08 14.92 -2.42
N LEU A 202 34.87 15.27 -2.83
CA LEU A 202 34.16 16.48 -2.43
C LEU A 202 32.78 16.12 -1.89
N PHE A 203 32.45 16.63 -0.70
CA PHE A 203 31.12 16.55 -0.11
C PHE A 203 30.56 17.94 0.12
N GLN A 204 29.31 18.15 -0.30
CA GLN A 204 28.56 19.39 -0.13
C GLN A 204 27.21 19.14 0.51
N GLU A 205 26.75 20.10 1.30
CA GLU A 205 25.37 20.19 1.78
C GLU A 205 24.63 21.22 0.92
N GLU A 206 23.58 20.78 0.23
CA GLU A 206 22.77 21.61 -0.68
C GLU A 206 21.32 21.69 -0.20
N GLU A 207 20.66 22.83 -0.43
CA GLU A 207 19.20 22.91 -0.24
C GLU A 207 18.50 21.99 -1.22
N MET A 208 17.60 21.14 -0.72
CA MET A 208 16.70 20.43 -1.63
C MET A 208 15.79 21.46 -2.30
N SER A 209 15.61 21.37 -3.61
CA SER A 209 14.70 22.23 -4.36
C SER A 209 13.69 21.37 -5.12
N ASP A 210 12.48 21.90 -5.26
CA ASP A 210 11.37 21.30 -6.02
C ASP A 210 10.91 19.95 -5.48
N PHE A 211 10.81 19.84 -4.14
CA PHE A 211 10.13 18.73 -3.48
C PHE A 211 8.64 19.05 -3.30
N LYS A 212 7.79 18.02 -3.45
CA LYS A 212 6.33 17.96 -3.29
C LYS A 212 5.66 19.24 -2.74
N TYR A 213 4.69 19.78 -3.49
CA TYR A 213 3.74 20.86 -3.12
C TYR A 213 4.32 22.26 -2.77
N TYR A 214 5.37 22.35 -1.97
CA TYR A 214 5.89 23.60 -1.39
C TYR A 214 7.22 24.06 -2.00
N GLY A 215 7.79 23.28 -2.93
CA GLY A 215 9.08 23.55 -3.56
C GLY A 215 10.29 23.23 -2.67
N ASN A 216 10.05 22.75 -1.44
CA ASN A 216 11.01 22.23 -0.47
C ASN A 216 10.27 21.34 0.54
N PHE A 217 11.00 20.73 1.47
CA PHE A 217 10.49 19.98 2.61
C PHE A 217 11.15 20.47 3.92
N VAL A 218 10.62 20.05 5.06
CA VAL A 218 11.21 20.32 6.37
C VAL A 218 12.19 19.20 6.73
N ASP A 219 13.26 19.54 7.46
CA ASP A 219 14.15 18.58 8.10
C ASP A 219 13.48 18.04 9.39
N PRO A 220 13.03 16.77 9.42
CA PRO A 220 12.37 16.22 10.60
C PRO A 220 13.32 16.02 11.80
N CYS A 221 14.63 16.12 11.59
CA CYS A 221 15.61 16.07 12.67
C CYS A 221 15.75 17.42 13.39
N HIS A 222 15.14 18.50 12.89
CA HIS A 222 15.16 19.82 13.52
C HIS A 222 14.10 19.92 14.63
N ARG A 223 14.51 19.67 15.86
CA ARG A 223 13.62 19.53 17.04
C ARG A 223 12.66 20.71 17.24
N GLU A 224 13.13 21.96 17.16
CA GLU A 224 12.32 23.16 17.36
C GLU A 224 11.28 23.35 16.25
N ALA A 225 11.63 23.05 15.00
CA ALA A 225 10.70 23.10 13.88
C ALA A 225 9.58 22.05 14.04
N MET A 226 9.90 20.86 14.55
CA MET A 226 8.90 19.82 14.81
C MET A 226 8.01 20.14 16.02
N SER A 227 8.55 20.82 17.03
CA SER A 227 7.72 21.40 18.10
C SER A 227 6.75 22.44 17.52
N ARG A 228 7.21 23.28 16.60
CA ARG A 228 6.36 24.27 15.93
C ARG A 228 5.28 23.63 15.06
N PHE A 229 5.58 22.53 14.38
CA PHE A 229 4.60 21.74 13.65
C PHE A 229 3.43 21.31 14.56
N ILE A 230 3.74 20.76 15.74
CA ILE A 230 2.73 20.34 16.74
C ILE A 230 1.88 21.54 17.21
N GLU A 231 2.49 22.70 17.47
CA GLU A 231 1.76 23.93 17.83
C GLU A 231 0.80 24.40 16.72
N LEU A 232 1.23 24.29 15.46
CA LEU A 232 0.45 24.75 14.31
C LEU A 232 -0.68 23.79 13.92
N THR A 233 -0.57 22.52 14.26
CA THR A 233 -1.56 21.49 13.88
C THR A 233 -2.27 20.94 15.10
N HIS A 234 -1.58 20.16 15.92
CA HIS A 234 -2.14 19.39 17.03
C HIS A 234 -2.83 20.28 18.07
N ASP A 235 -2.16 21.33 18.54
CA ASP A 235 -2.73 22.27 19.52
C ASP A 235 -3.98 22.98 18.98
N ARG A 236 -3.97 23.34 17.69
CA ARG A 236 -5.10 24.04 17.06
C ARG A 236 -6.29 23.11 16.84
N TYR A 237 -6.06 21.85 16.46
CA TYR A 237 -7.13 20.85 16.43
C TYR A 237 -7.74 20.62 17.81
N ALA A 238 -6.91 20.44 18.84
CA ALA A 238 -7.37 20.28 20.22
C ALA A 238 -8.21 21.49 20.69
N ALA A 239 -7.72 22.71 20.44
CA ALA A 239 -8.43 23.92 20.78
C ALA A 239 -9.77 24.08 20.02
N ALA A 240 -9.79 23.74 18.73
CA ALA A 240 -10.97 23.91 17.87
C ALA A 240 -12.08 22.89 18.18
N VAL A 241 -11.72 21.62 18.40
CA VAL A 241 -12.70 20.56 18.72
C VAL A 241 -13.17 20.67 20.18
N GLY A 242 -12.30 21.14 21.08
CA GLY A 242 -12.65 21.44 22.46
C GLY A 242 -13.07 20.20 23.25
N THR A 243 -14.23 20.23 23.90
CA THR A 243 -14.67 19.18 24.84
C THR A 243 -14.95 17.83 24.19
N HIS A 244 -15.08 17.76 22.86
CA HIS A 244 -15.27 16.50 22.16
C HIS A 244 -13.95 15.79 21.81
N PHE A 245 -12.80 16.43 22.06
CA PHE A 245 -11.52 15.98 21.54
C PHE A 245 -11.16 14.57 22.01
N ASP A 246 -11.07 14.29 23.30
CA ASP A 246 -10.72 12.94 23.81
C ASP A 246 -11.86 11.91 23.67
N SER A 247 -13.11 12.38 23.62
CA SER A 247 -14.28 11.50 23.51
C SER A 247 -14.47 10.90 22.11
N VAL A 248 -14.29 11.70 21.05
CA VAL A 248 -14.54 11.29 19.65
C VAL A 248 -13.24 11.11 18.87
N ILE A 249 -12.26 12.00 19.04
CA ILE A 249 -10.95 11.86 18.40
C ILE A 249 -10.19 10.72 19.08
N LYS A 250 -9.68 9.78 18.29
CA LYS A 250 -8.92 8.63 18.80
C LYS A 250 -7.42 8.77 18.65
N GLY A 251 -6.97 9.59 17.71
CA GLY A 251 -5.56 9.85 17.56
C GLY A 251 -5.20 10.77 16.41
N MET A 252 -3.91 11.04 16.32
CA MET A 252 -3.24 11.71 15.22
C MET A 252 -2.55 10.67 14.34
N PHE A 253 -2.53 10.95 13.03
CA PHE A 253 -1.83 10.16 12.04
C PHE A 253 -0.73 11.00 11.39
N SER A 254 0.51 10.51 11.43
CA SER A 254 1.62 11.08 10.68
C SER A 254 2.05 10.18 9.53
N ASP A 255 2.34 10.79 8.39
CA ASP A 255 2.59 10.10 7.13
C ASP A 255 3.93 10.51 6.50
N GLU A 256 4.62 9.53 5.93
CA GLU A 256 5.81 9.67 5.07
C GLU A 256 7.00 10.48 5.61
N ILE A 257 7.00 10.87 6.89
CA ILE A 257 7.99 11.79 7.44
C ILE A 257 9.34 11.11 7.67
N ALA A 258 10.36 11.53 6.90
CA ALA A 258 11.74 11.09 7.04
C ALA A 258 12.73 12.09 6.41
N PRO A 259 14.01 12.09 6.84
CA PRO A 259 15.07 12.81 6.14
C PRO A 259 15.21 12.30 4.71
N LEU A 260 15.42 13.21 3.75
CA LEU A 260 15.44 12.89 2.34
C LEU A 260 16.86 12.83 1.75
N GLY A 261 16.96 12.29 0.54
CA GLY A 261 18.19 12.22 -0.27
C GLY A 261 18.71 10.79 -0.44
N ARG A 262 19.57 10.58 -1.46
CA ARG A 262 20.20 9.27 -1.74
C ARG A 262 20.91 8.71 -0.51
N ILE A 263 21.64 9.57 0.19
CA ILE A 263 22.23 9.32 1.50
C ILE A 263 21.48 10.26 2.46
N PRO A 264 20.51 9.77 3.25
CA PRO A 264 19.60 10.61 4.02
C PRO A 264 20.33 11.60 4.94
N TRP A 265 20.06 12.90 4.81
CA TRP A 265 20.87 13.92 5.48
C TRP A 265 20.05 14.88 6.32
N SER A 266 20.66 15.35 7.41
CA SER A 266 20.18 16.47 8.20
C SER A 266 21.38 17.32 8.63
N PRO A 267 21.28 18.67 8.59
CA PRO A 267 22.28 19.57 9.16
C PRO A 267 22.51 19.37 10.66
N GLN A 268 21.57 18.77 11.39
CA GLN A 268 21.68 18.47 12.82
C GLN A 268 22.55 17.24 13.10
N LEU A 269 22.67 16.34 12.12
CA LEU A 269 23.32 15.04 12.28
C LEU A 269 24.81 15.12 12.66
N PRO A 270 25.67 16.00 12.08
CA PRO A 270 27.08 16.04 12.43
C PRO A 270 27.36 16.37 13.90
N ALA A 271 26.55 17.25 14.50
CA ALA A 271 26.68 17.61 15.91
C ALA A 271 26.26 16.44 16.81
N TYR A 272 25.09 15.86 16.53
CA TYR A 272 24.56 14.71 17.27
C TYR A 272 25.48 13.48 17.19
N PHE A 273 25.99 13.18 15.98
CA PHE A 273 26.94 12.09 15.76
C PHE A 273 28.20 12.28 16.61
N ARG A 274 28.77 13.50 16.66
CA ARG A 274 29.98 13.75 17.43
C ARG A 274 29.76 13.56 18.93
N GLU A 275 28.61 14.01 19.43
CA GLU A 275 28.23 13.80 20.84
C GLU A 275 28.09 12.31 21.17
N ARG A 276 27.42 11.53 20.32
CA ARG A 276 27.18 10.10 20.52
C ARG A 276 28.45 9.26 20.35
N CYS A 277 29.19 9.47 19.27
CA CYS A 277 30.26 8.57 18.82
C CYS A 277 31.65 9.01 19.28
N GLY A 278 31.83 10.28 19.67
CA GLY A 278 33.12 10.83 20.12
C GLY A 278 34.10 11.21 19.00
N TYR A 279 33.68 11.14 17.73
CA TYR A 279 34.49 11.56 16.57
C TYR A 279 33.66 12.31 15.51
N SER A 280 34.32 12.85 14.49
CA SER A 280 33.74 13.79 13.54
C SER A 280 33.12 13.10 12.33
N LEU A 281 31.79 13.18 12.15
CA LEU A 281 31.11 12.67 10.96
C LEU A 281 31.67 13.30 9.67
N ILE A 282 31.94 14.61 9.68
CA ILE A 282 32.43 15.33 8.50
C ILE A 282 33.77 14.77 8.01
N ASP A 283 34.69 14.44 8.93
CA ASP A 283 35.99 13.87 8.56
C ASP A 283 35.88 12.42 8.07
N SER A 284 34.82 11.74 8.48
CA SER A 284 34.51 10.34 8.17
C SER A 284 33.56 10.16 6.97
N LEU A 285 33.04 11.23 6.34
CA LEU A 285 32.13 11.14 5.18
C LEU A 285 32.62 10.21 4.05
N PRO A 286 33.93 10.15 3.71
CA PRO A 286 34.39 9.21 2.68
C PRO A 286 34.05 7.74 2.98
N ALA A 287 33.99 7.34 4.26
CA ALA A 287 33.64 5.98 4.65
C ALA A 287 32.22 5.57 4.20
N LEU A 288 31.31 6.53 3.98
CA LEU A 288 29.97 6.25 3.49
C LEU A 288 29.97 5.77 2.03
N LEU A 289 31.00 6.05 1.24
CA LEU A 289 31.03 5.67 -0.19
C LEU A 289 32.14 4.68 -0.52
N TYR A 290 33.17 4.62 0.32
CA TYR A 290 34.41 3.90 0.03
C TYR A 290 34.70 2.87 1.12
N GLY A 291 34.61 1.59 0.75
CA GLY A 291 34.86 0.47 1.67
C GLY A 291 36.33 0.33 2.09
N ASP A 292 37.26 0.89 1.31
CA ASP A 292 38.70 0.93 1.58
C ASP A 292 39.12 1.95 2.65
N VAL A 293 38.17 2.77 3.15
CA VAL A 293 38.41 3.64 4.31
C VAL A 293 38.48 2.79 5.58
N PRO A 294 39.48 2.98 6.46
CA PRO A 294 39.55 2.29 7.74
C PRO A 294 38.26 2.44 8.55
N ASP A 295 37.84 1.35 9.19
CA ASP A 295 36.62 1.27 10.01
C ASP A 295 35.30 1.61 9.29
N SER A 296 35.26 1.52 7.94
CA SER A 296 34.10 1.90 7.14
C SER A 296 32.79 1.24 7.61
N ALA A 297 32.80 -0.07 7.90
CA ALA A 297 31.63 -0.79 8.40
C ALA A 297 31.06 -0.22 9.71
N ARG A 298 31.93 0.12 10.68
CA ARG A 298 31.57 0.76 11.95
C ARG A 298 31.05 2.18 11.71
N ILE A 299 31.74 2.98 10.90
CA ILE A 299 31.35 4.36 10.64
C ILE A 299 29.96 4.43 9.99
N ARG A 300 29.67 3.55 9.03
CA ARG A 300 28.36 3.47 8.36
C ARG A 300 27.25 3.06 9.33
N TYR A 301 27.53 2.09 10.22
CA TYR A 301 26.62 1.74 11.31
C TYR A 301 26.35 2.95 12.23
N ASP A 302 27.41 3.62 12.70
CA ASP A 302 27.29 4.76 13.60
C ASP A 302 26.54 5.93 12.95
N TYR A 303 26.68 6.12 11.63
CA TYR A 303 25.96 7.12 10.86
C TYR A 303 24.46 6.85 10.84
N TYR A 304 24.04 5.66 10.40
CA TYR A 304 22.61 5.31 10.33
C TYR A 304 21.97 5.20 11.72
N GLN A 305 22.68 4.67 12.71
CA GLN A 305 22.18 4.62 14.08
C GLN A 305 22.02 6.03 14.68
N SER A 306 22.93 6.97 14.36
CA SER A 306 22.79 8.37 14.80
C SER A 306 21.60 9.06 14.13
N LEU A 307 21.41 8.83 12.82
CA LEU A 307 20.26 9.36 12.08
C LEU A 307 18.94 8.82 12.64
N HIS A 308 18.85 7.51 12.85
CA HIS A 308 17.69 6.83 13.40
C HIS A 308 17.28 7.41 14.75
N LEU A 309 18.22 7.50 15.70
CA LEU A 309 17.93 8.01 17.04
C LEU A 309 17.54 9.50 17.01
N LEU A 310 18.22 10.30 16.18
CA LEU A 310 17.91 11.72 16.07
C LEU A 310 16.50 11.94 15.51
N LEU A 311 16.11 11.24 14.45
CA LEU A 311 14.75 11.30 13.90
C LEU A 311 13.71 10.89 14.95
N ARG A 312 13.96 9.79 15.66
CA ARG A 312 13.07 9.24 16.67
C ARG A 312 12.80 10.23 17.81
N GLU A 313 13.83 10.92 18.28
CA GLU A 313 13.72 11.92 19.35
C GLU A 313 13.16 13.26 18.86
N SER A 314 13.57 13.73 17.67
CA SER A 314 13.16 15.03 17.12
C SER A 314 11.74 15.03 16.56
N TYR A 315 11.18 13.89 16.16
CA TYR A 315 9.82 13.82 15.62
C TYR A 315 8.91 12.89 16.42
N HIS A 316 9.13 11.58 16.29
CA HIS A 316 8.19 10.55 16.76
C HIS A 316 7.92 10.65 18.26
N LYS A 317 8.94 10.90 19.07
CA LYS A 317 8.79 11.08 20.51
C LYS A 317 7.98 12.32 20.86
N GLN A 318 8.18 13.44 20.15
CA GLN A 318 7.45 14.68 20.43
C GLN A 318 5.95 14.51 20.15
N VAL A 319 5.60 13.90 19.00
CA VAL A 319 4.21 13.62 18.65
C VAL A 319 3.57 12.62 19.62
N HIS A 320 4.28 11.54 19.97
CA HIS A 320 3.84 10.59 20.98
C HIS A 320 3.57 11.25 22.34
N ASP A 321 4.52 12.02 22.86
CA ASP A 321 4.42 12.65 24.18
C ASP A 321 3.26 13.66 24.21
N TRP A 322 3.02 14.37 23.11
CA TRP A 322 1.86 15.24 22.97
C TRP A 322 0.55 14.43 22.97
N CYS A 323 0.46 13.35 22.19
CA CYS A 323 -0.73 12.50 22.13
C CYS A 323 -1.05 11.86 23.50
N GLU A 324 -0.04 11.35 24.22
CA GLU A 324 -0.17 10.84 25.59
C GLU A 324 -0.70 11.94 26.54
N GLY A 325 -0.14 13.15 26.45
CA GLY A 325 -0.59 14.29 27.24
C GLY A 325 -2.04 14.71 26.94
N ALA A 326 -2.48 14.52 25.70
CA ALA A 326 -3.84 14.83 25.23
C ALA A 326 -4.84 13.66 25.43
N GLY A 327 -4.40 12.49 25.86
CA GLY A 327 -5.25 11.31 26.08
C GLY A 327 -5.71 10.61 24.80
N ILE A 328 -5.00 10.79 23.69
CA ILE A 328 -5.29 10.16 22.39
C ILE A 328 -4.09 9.36 21.87
N GLN A 329 -4.28 8.62 20.77
CA GLN A 329 -3.25 7.75 20.20
C GLN A 329 -2.41 8.45 19.13
N TYR A 330 -1.22 7.90 18.92
CA TYR A 330 -0.30 8.26 17.84
C TYR A 330 -0.23 7.05 16.91
N ALA A 331 -0.80 7.20 15.73
CA ALA A 331 -0.64 6.27 14.62
C ALA A 331 0.38 6.86 13.65
N ALA A 332 1.25 6.02 13.10
CA ALA A 332 2.27 6.48 12.18
C ALA A 332 2.44 5.47 11.07
N GLU A 333 2.49 5.96 9.84
CA GLU A 333 2.91 5.20 8.69
C GLU A 333 4.08 5.93 8.04
N VAL A 334 5.29 5.48 8.37
CA VAL A 334 6.49 6.28 8.12
C VAL A 334 7.61 5.40 7.58
N PRO A 335 8.43 5.92 6.65
CA PRO A 335 9.68 5.30 6.27
C PRO A 335 10.55 5.05 7.51
N GLY A 336 10.88 3.78 7.75
CA GLY A 336 11.68 3.36 8.89
C GLY A 336 13.17 3.32 8.53
N VAL A 337 14.03 3.83 9.41
CA VAL A 337 15.49 3.58 9.32
C VAL A 337 15.81 2.16 9.80
N ARG A 338 15.07 1.72 10.83
CA ARG A 338 14.94 0.35 11.35
C ARG A 338 13.53 0.15 11.94
N MET A 339 13.15 -1.05 12.36
CA MET A 339 11.80 -1.31 12.90
C MET A 339 11.47 -0.40 14.10
N THR A 340 12.41 -0.18 15.02
CA THR A 340 12.22 0.69 16.19
C THR A 340 12.10 2.19 15.86
N THR A 341 12.06 2.59 14.58
CA THR A 341 11.66 3.97 14.19
C THR A 341 10.27 4.30 14.73
N GLN A 342 9.38 3.30 14.72
CA GLN A 342 8.03 3.39 15.25
C GLN A 342 7.90 2.95 16.72
N LEU A 343 8.99 2.95 17.50
CA LEU A 343 8.98 2.58 18.93
C LEU A 343 7.91 3.34 19.73
N PHE A 344 7.72 4.63 19.40
CA PHE A 344 6.78 5.52 20.06
C PHE A 344 5.37 5.50 19.45
N SER A 345 5.11 4.70 18.42
CA SER A 345 3.75 4.58 17.88
C SER A 345 2.85 3.80 18.85
N HIS A 346 1.71 4.38 19.21
CA HIS A 346 0.63 3.65 19.89
C HIS A 346 0.01 2.60 18.98
N MET A 347 -0.01 2.91 17.68
CA MET A 347 -0.43 2.03 16.59
C MET A 347 0.61 2.12 15.47
N PRO A 348 1.60 1.20 15.42
CA PRO A 348 2.52 1.16 14.29
C PRO A 348 1.77 0.84 12.99
N GLY A 349 2.23 1.45 11.90
CA GLY A 349 1.59 1.43 10.59
C GLY A 349 2.54 1.10 9.43
N GLY A 350 1.98 0.67 8.30
CA GLY A 350 2.69 0.41 7.04
C GLY A 350 1.76 0.56 5.83
N ASP A 351 2.30 0.39 4.62
CA ASP A 351 1.59 0.60 3.35
C ASP A 351 1.62 -0.67 2.48
N SER A 352 0.49 -1.30 2.18
CA SER A 352 0.51 -2.51 1.36
C SER A 352 -0.78 -2.66 0.56
N ALA A 353 -0.94 -3.80 -0.11
CA ALA A 353 -2.17 -4.13 -0.83
C ALA A 353 -2.48 -3.16 -1.99
N HIS A 354 -1.54 -3.08 -2.94
CA HIS A 354 -1.63 -2.26 -4.17
C HIS A 354 -1.74 -3.12 -5.44
N GLU A 355 -2.37 -4.29 -5.32
CA GLU A 355 -2.43 -5.25 -6.41
C GLU A 355 -3.86 -5.73 -6.67
N LYS A 356 -4.01 -6.47 -7.77
CA LYS A 356 -5.26 -7.10 -8.17
C LYS A 356 -5.12 -8.61 -8.14
N ILE A 357 -6.26 -9.25 -7.99
CA ILE A 357 -6.37 -10.70 -8.01
C ILE A 357 -5.78 -11.31 -9.30
N GLY A 358 -5.28 -12.55 -9.22
CA GLY A 358 -4.57 -13.22 -10.32
C GLY A 358 -3.03 -13.16 -10.21
N ARG A 359 -2.48 -12.47 -9.21
CA ARG A 359 -1.05 -12.55 -8.88
C ARG A 359 -0.75 -13.78 -8.00
N PRO A 360 0.32 -14.55 -8.27
CA PRO A 360 0.78 -15.62 -7.38
C PRO A 360 1.15 -15.08 -6.01
N LEU A 361 0.89 -15.86 -4.94
CA LEU A 361 1.21 -15.41 -3.58
C LEU A 361 2.72 -15.15 -3.39
N SER A 362 3.57 -16.01 -3.95
CA SER A 362 5.04 -15.86 -3.87
C SER A 362 5.52 -14.51 -4.41
N TRP A 363 5.00 -14.08 -5.56
CA TRP A 363 5.33 -12.77 -6.15
C TRP A 363 4.98 -11.61 -5.20
N ILE A 364 3.84 -11.71 -4.51
CA ILE A 364 3.38 -10.69 -3.56
C ILE A 364 4.29 -10.64 -2.34
N LEU A 365 4.61 -11.81 -1.77
CA LEU A 365 5.49 -11.88 -0.59
C LEU A 365 6.91 -11.36 -0.91
N GLU A 366 7.45 -11.68 -2.09
CA GLU A 366 8.75 -11.17 -2.54
C GLU A 366 8.74 -9.66 -2.80
N ARG A 367 7.66 -9.13 -3.39
CA ARG A 367 7.51 -7.71 -3.68
C ARG A 367 7.60 -6.86 -2.42
N TYR A 368 6.93 -7.30 -1.36
CA TYR A 368 6.82 -6.53 -0.11
C TYR A 368 7.87 -6.92 0.94
N GLY A 369 8.46 -8.12 0.86
CA GLY A 369 9.29 -8.69 1.92
C GLY A 369 10.56 -7.91 2.29
N LYS A 370 11.08 -7.06 1.39
CA LYS A 370 12.33 -6.28 1.62
C LYS A 370 12.10 -4.88 2.19
N ARG A 371 10.86 -4.42 2.23
CA ARG A 371 10.53 -3.02 2.52
C ARG A 371 9.85 -2.93 3.87
N MET A 372 10.47 -2.18 4.79
CA MET A 372 9.98 -2.08 6.18
C MET A 372 8.57 -1.54 6.28
N ARG A 373 8.29 -0.46 5.53
CA ARG A 373 6.96 0.13 5.47
C ARG A 373 5.96 -0.80 4.79
N ASP A 374 6.39 -1.47 3.71
CA ASP A 374 5.44 -2.20 2.87
C ASP A 374 5.11 -3.62 3.33
N ASN A 375 5.75 -4.10 4.40
CA ASN A 375 5.66 -5.48 4.89
C ASN A 375 4.73 -5.60 6.11
N PRO A 376 3.50 -6.16 5.96
CA PRO A 376 2.58 -6.34 7.07
C PRO A 376 3.13 -7.18 8.23
N LYS A 377 4.04 -8.13 7.95
CA LYS A 377 4.69 -8.92 9.00
C LYS A 377 5.58 -8.07 9.88
N MET A 378 6.32 -7.09 9.33
CA MET A 378 7.18 -6.22 10.15
C MET A 378 6.34 -5.34 11.08
N VAL A 379 5.24 -4.79 10.56
CA VAL A 379 4.29 -3.97 11.32
C VAL A 379 3.62 -4.77 12.44
N SER A 380 3.13 -5.98 12.14
CA SER A 380 2.47 -6.83 13.14
C SER A 380 3.46 -7.39 14.18
N SER A 381 4.69 -7.71 13.79
CA SER A 381 5.79 -8.12 14.69
C SER A 381 6.09 -7.03 15.71
N LEU A 382 6.30 -5.78 15.23
CA LEU A 382 6.60 -4.65 16.09
C LEU A 382 5.47 -4.37 17.06
N ALA A 383 4.21 -4.41 16.59
CA ALA A 383 3.05 -4.21 17.47
C ALA A 383 3.01 -5.22 18.62
N ARG A 384 3.28 -6.50 18.35
CA ARG A 384 3.34 -7.55 19.37
C ARG A 384 4.47 -7.31 20.37
N GLN A 385 5.66 -6.97 19.87
CA GLN A 385 6.85 -6.71 20.68
C GLN A 385 6.68 -5.48 21.57
N LEU A 386 5.95 -4.46 21.10
CA LEU A 386 5.61 -3.26 21.88
C LEU A 386 4.35 -3.43 22.74
N GLY A 387 3.68 -4.58 22.70
CA GLY A 387 2.43 -4.83 23.43
C GLY A 387 1.25 -3.98 22.96
N ARG A 388 1.24 -3.53 21.70
CA ARG A 388 0.15 -2.77 21.09
C ARG A 388 -0.96 -3.70 20.64
N SER A 389 -2.20 -3.36 20.96
CA SER A 389 -3.38 -4.14 20.58
C SER A 389 -3.78 -3.98 19.11
N ARG A 390 -3.29 -2.92 18.46
CA ARG A 390 -3.65 -2.55 17.09
C ARG A 390 -2.40 -2.27 16.27
N ASN A 391 -2.45 -2.66 15.01
CA ASN A 391 -1.45 -2.32 14.00
C ASN A 391 -2.16 -2.03 12.68
N LEU A 392 -1.74 -0.97 12.01
CA LEU A 392 -2.43 -0.38 10.88
C LEU A 392 -1.73 -0.73 9.57
N ILE A 393 -2.49 -0.97 8.52
CA ILE A 393 -2.00 -0.91 7.16
C ILE A 393 -2.90 0.03 6.36
N GLU A 394 -2.32 1.06 5.75
CA GLU A 394 -2.93 1.75 4.61
C GLU A 394 -3.00 0.75 3.47
N CYS A 395 -4.21 0.55 2.94
CA CYS A 395 -4.45 -0.40 1.87
C CYS A 395 -5.24 0.20 0.73
N PHE A 396 -5.02 -0.34 -0.47
CA PHE A 396 -5.73 -0.01 -1.72
C PHE A 396 -5.32 1.28 -2.42
N HIS A 397 -4.22 1.89 -1.97
CA HIS A 397 -3.65 3.03 -2.63
C HIS A 397 -3.30 2.70 -4.09
N SER A 398 -3.80 3.53 -5.02
CA SER A 398 -3.48 3.48 -6.45
C SER A 398 -3.79 2.16 -7.18
N VAL A 399 -4.75 1.35 -6.70
CA VAL A 399 -5.23 0.15 -7.41
C VAL A 399 -6.02 0.50 -8.69
N GLY A 400 -6.52 1.74 -8.79
CA GLY A 400 -7.29 2.24 -9.93
C GLY A 400 -8.78 1.95 -9.88
N TRP A 401 -9.54 2.58 -10.79
CA TRP A 401 -11.01 2.54 -10.79
C TRP A 401 -11.63 1.17 -11.11
N SER A 402 -10.84 0.17 -11.50
CA SER A 402 -11.32 -1.21 -11.75
C SER A 402 -11.48 -2.03 -10.47
N MET A 403 -11.07 -1.51 -9.31
CA MET A 403 -11.04 -2.28 -8.07
C MET A 403 -12.45 -2.74 -7.67
N THR A 404 -12.57 -4.04 -7.42
CA THR A 404 -13.81 -4.71 -6.98
C THR A 404 -13.80 -4.96 -5.47
N LEU A 405 -14.96 -5.32 -4.90
CA LEU A 405 -15.03 -5.77 -3.50
C LEU A 405 -14.33 -7.13 -3.30
N GLN A 406 -14.22 -7.95 -4.35
CA GLN A 406 -13.43 -9.18 -4.38
C GLN A 406 -11.93 -8.90 -4.23
N ASP A 407 -11.40 -7.89 -4.94
CA ASP A 407 -10.01 -7.45 -4.79
C ASP A 407 -9.74 -7.03 -3.34
N ALA A 408 -10.64 -6.20 -2.77
CA ALA A 408 -10.52 -5.71 -1.39
C ALA A 408 -10.45 -6.84 -0.36
N LYS A 409 -11.39 -7.79 -0.41
CA LYS A 409 -11.44 -8.92 0.51
C LYS A 409 -10.18 -9.79 0.42
N TRP A 410 -9.74 -10.13 -0.79
CA TRP A 410 -8.57 -10.99 -0.99
C TRP A 410 -7.30 -10.41 -0.35
N MET A 411 -7.08 -9.11 -0.54
CA MET A 411 -5.97 -8.39 0.08
C MET A 411 -6.10 -8.29 1.61
N ILE A 412 -7.30 -8.03 2.14
CA ILE A 412 -7.58 -8.01 3.59
C ILE A 412 -7.25 -9.36 4.22
N ASP A 413 -7.66 -10.45 3.58
CA ASP A 413 -7.42 -11.80 4.09
C ASP A 413 -5.92 -12.11 4.15
N ARG A 414 -5.14 -11.70 3.15
CA ARG A 414 -3.68 -11.85 3.16
C ARG A 414 -3.06 -11.12 4.35
N MET A 415 -3.39 -9.84 4.51
CA MET A 415 -2.88 -9.00 5.58
C MET A 415 -3.32 -9.54 6.95
N ALA A 416 -4.57 -10.03 7.08
CA ALA A 416 -5.07 -10.70 8.27
C ALA A 416 -4.21 -11.92 8.62
N ALA A 417 -3.92 -12.80 7.65
CA ALA A 417 -3.07 -13.96 7.88
C ALA A 417 -1.63 -13.57 8.29
N MET A 418 -1.16 -12.39 7.89
CA MET A 418 0.12 -11.80 8.31
C MET A 418 0.03 -11.01 9.64
N GLY A 419 -1.12 -11.00 10.31
CA GLY A 419 -1.31 -10.40 11.64
C GLY A 419 -1.78 -8.94 11.65
N THR A 420 -2.11 -8.35 10.50
CA THR A 420 -2.77 -7.04 10.45
C THR A 420 -4.14 -7.11 11.08
N ASN A 421 -4.51 -6.06 11.82
CA ASN A 421 -5.82 -6.00 12.45
C ASN A 421 -6.51 -4.64 12.39
N PHE A 422 -5.88 -3.57 11.91
CA PHE A 422 -6.53 -2.30 11.58
C PHE A 422 -6.32 -2.01 10.09
N TYR A 423 -7.41 -1.89 9.33
CA TYR A 423 -7.36 -1.65 7.89
C TYR A 423 -7.81 -0.22 7.60
N ASN A 424 -6.89 0.58 7.09
CA ASN A 424 -7.16 1.95 6.72
C ASN A 424 -7.27 2.02 5.18
N PHE A 425 -8.48 2.28 4.69
CA PHE A 425 -8.73 2.22 3.25
C PHE A 425 -8.29 3.54 2.61
N HIS A 426 -7.40 3.46 1.64
CA HIS A 426 -7.05 4.53 0.72
C HIS A 426 -7.88 4.37 -0.58
N ALA A 427 -8.89 5.20 -0.85
CA ALA A 427 -9.47 6.17 0.07
C ALA A 427 -10.97 6.35 -0.20
N PHE A 428 -11.63 7.16 0.63
CA PHE A 428 -12.97 7.67 0.40
C PHE A 428 -12.86 9.14 0.01
N PHE A 429 -13.27 9.50 -1.21
CA PHE A 429 -13.10 10.87 -1.69
C PHE A 429 -14.35 11.69 -1.35
N TYR A 430 -14.14 12.89 -0.80
CA TYR A 430 -15.24 13.81 -0.54
C TYR A 430 -15.95 14.22 -1.83
N THR A 431 -15.18 14.54 -2.89
CA THR A 431 -15.65 14.62 -4.28
C THR A 431 -14.63 14.01 -5.24
N ILE A 432 -15.11 13.50 -6.37
CA ILE A 432 -14.30 13.09 -7.52
C ILE A 432 -14.35 14.12 -8.66
N GLY A 433 -14.79 15.36 -8.40
CA GLY A 433 -14.97 16.38 -9.42
C GLY A 433 -13.68 16.85 -10.10
N GLY A 434 -13.62 16.79 -11.44
CA GLY A 434 -12.48 17.24 -12.24
C GLY A 434 -11.21 16.45 -11.95
N LEU A 435 -10.07 17.13 -11.79
CA LEU A 435 -8.78 16.47 -11.56
C LEU A 435 -8.70 15.70 -10.23
N THR A 436 -9.60 15.92 -9.28
CA THR A 436 -9.57 15.24 -7.98
C THR A 436 -9.80 13.73 -8.07
N LYS A 437 -10.50 13.21 -9.10
CA LYS A 437 -10.62 11.77 -9.35
C LYS A 437 -9.30 11.08 -9.72
N HIS A 438 -8.29 11.86 -10.07
CA HIS A 438 -6.96 11.37 -10.47
C HIS A 438 -5.92 11.52 -9.36
N ASP A 439 -6.32 11.93 -8.14
CA ASP A 439 -5.40 12.08 -7.02
C ASP A 439 -4.64 10.77 -6.72
N ALA A 440 -5.38 9.72 -6.34
CA ALA A 440 -4.85 8.36 -6.19
C ALA A 440 -6.03 7.34 -6.15
N PRO A 441 -6.64 7.02 -7.30
CA PRO A 441 -7.86 6.20 -7.37
C PRO A 441 -7.63 4.75 -6.91
N PRO A 442 -8.66 4.06 -6.39
CA PRO A 442 -10.09 4.43 -6.45
C PRO A 442 -10.63 5.16 -5.21
N SER A 443 -11.77 5.85 -5.37
CA SER A 443 -12.67 6.15 -4.25
C SER A 443 -13.62 4.98 -4.03
N GLN A 444 -13.44 4.15 -3.00
CA GLN A 444 -14.35 3.02 -2.70
C GLN A 444 -15.66 3.44 -2.03
N PHE A 445 -16.10 4.67 -2.28
CA PHE A 445 -17.17 5.33 -1.56
C PHE A 445 -18.43 5.52 -2.41
N LEU A 446 -19.31 6.44 -2.03
CA LEU A 446 -20.64 6.68 -2.61
C LEU A 446 -20.68 6.85 -4.12
N GLN A 447 -19.56 7.22 -4.75
CA GLN A 447 -19.48 7.39 -6.19
C GLN A 447 -19.51 6.05 -6.94
N ASN A 448 -19.03 4.97 -6.32
CA ASN A 448 -18.97 3.66 -6.95
C ASN A 448 -20.34 2.95 -6.97
N PRO A 449 -20.76 2.33 -8.09
CA PRO A 449 -22.06 1.66 -8.18
C PRO A 449 -22.27 0.56 -7.14
N TYR A 450 -21.20 -0.14 -6.75
CA TYR A 450 -21.26 -1.20 -5.74
C TYR A 450 -21.45 -0.69 -4.30
N TRP A 451 -21.43 0.62 -4.04
CA TRP A 451 -21.53 1.19 -2.68
C TRP A 451 -22.77 0.69 -1.92
N LYS A 452 -23.89 0.50 -2.62
CA LYS A 452 -25.13 -0.06 -2.05
C LYS A 452 -24.97 -1.45 -1.42
N HIS A 453 -23.91 -2.18 -1.78
CA HIS A 453 -23.57 -3.50 -1.26
C HIS A 453 -22.35 -3.50 -0.31
N PHE A 454 -21.74 -2.32 -0.08
CA PHE A 454 -20.49 -2.20 0.68
C PHE A 454 -20.60 -2.73 2.12
N ARG A 455 -21.80 -2.73 2.71
CA ARG A 455 -22.05 -3.32 4.03
C ARG A 455 -21.53 -4.74 4.19
N GLN A 456 -21.56 -5.56 3.13
CA GLN A 456 -20.98 -6.91 3.21
C GLN A 456 -19.49 -6.84 3.56
N LEU A 457 -18.73 -5.99 2.86
CA LEU A 457 -17.31 -5.79 3.12
C LEU A 457 -17.07 -5.11 4.48
N GLY A 458 -17.91 -4.13 4.84
CA GLY A 458 -17.84 -3.44 6.13
C GLY A 458 -18.01 -4.36 7.33
N ASP A 459 -19.03 -5.22 7.30
CA ASP A 459 -19.27 -6.22 8.35
C ASP A 459 -18.18 -7.31 8.32
N TYR A 460 -17.79 -7.82 7.15
CA TYR A 460 -16.70 -8.80 7.01
C TYR A 460 -15.39 -8.29 7.63
N THR A 461 -14.97 -7.09 7.24
CA THR A 461 -13.73 -6.45 7.72
C THR A 461 -13.79 -6.21 9.23
N GLY A 462 -14.97 -5.80 9.73
CA GLY A 462 -15.23 -5.68 11.16
C GLY A 462 -14.96 -6.97 11.93
N ARG A 463 -15.46 -8.11 11.41
CA ARG A 463 -15.36 -9.41 12.08
C ARG A 463 -13.94 -9.94 12.08
N ILE A 464 -13.25 -9.87 10.94
CA ILE A 464 -11.85 -10.32 10.87
C ILE A 464 -10.94 -9.41 11.69
N SER A 465 -11.12 -8.08 11.66
CA SER A 465 -10.36 -7.15 12.51
C SER A 465 -10.54 -7.45 14.01
N TYR A 466 -11.78 -7.74 14.45
CA TYR A 466 -12.05 -8.14 15.83
C TYR A 466 -11.35 -9.44 16.20
N LEU A 467 -11.42 -10.47 15.35
CA LEU A 467 -10.74 -11.75 15.58
C LEU A 467 -9.22 -11.57 15.68
N MET A 468 -8.64 -10.80 14.76
CA MET A 468 -7.19 -10.52 14.70
C MET A 468 -6.72 -9.57 15.82
N SER A 469 -7.64 -8.96 16.55
CA SER A 469 -7.37 -8.17 17.77
C SER A 469 -7.65 -8.93 19.07
N THR A 470 -8.29 -10.09 18.97
CA THR A 470 -8.64 -10.90 20.13
C THR A 470 -7.52 -11.87 20.46
N GLY A 471 -7.23 -11.99 21.76
CA GLY A 471 -6.22 -12.92 22.25
C GLY A 471 -4.81 -12.57 21.75
N THR A 472 -3.96 -13.57 21.60
CA THR A 472 -2.57 -13.42 21.16
C THR A 472 -2.26 -14.41 20.03
N ALA A 473 -1.56 -13.96 18.98
CA ALA A 473 -1.05 -14.89 17.97
C ALA A 473 0.01 -15.81 18.57
N ASP A 474 -0.08 -17.09 18.22
CA ASP A 474 0.83 -18.16 18.62
C ASP A 474 1.99 -18.22 17.63
N ILE A 475 2.94 -17.29 17.79
CA ILE A 475 4.12 -17.14 16.93
C ILE A 475 5.33 -17.38 17.82
N ARG A 476 6.07 -18.45 17.52
CA ARG A 476 7.17 -18.97 18.37
C ARG A 476 8.55 -18.83 17.72
N ILE A 477 8.61 -18.33 16.48
CA ILE A 477 9.84 -18.11 15.71
C ILE A 477 10.06 -16.60 15.58
N ALA A 478 11.28 -16.15 15.89
CA ALA A 478 11.76 -14.82 15.53
C ALA A 478 12.82 -14.94 14.42
N VAL A 479 12.71 -14.13 13.36
CA VAL A 479 13.76 -13.94 12.36
C VAL A 479 14.43 -12.61 12.63
N LEU A 480 15.71 -12.65 12.98
CA LEU A 480 16.48 -11.44 13.30
C LEU A 480 16.57 -10.54 12.07
N ASP A 481 16.30 -9.25 12.25
CA ASP A 481 16.48 -8.23 11.23
C ASP A 481 17.98 -7.88 11.09
N PRO A 482 18.62 -8.15 9.94
CA PRO A 482 20.05 -7.90 9.73
C PRO A 482 20.33 -6.44 9.31
N THR A 483 19.49 -5.48 9.71
CA THR A 483 19.62 -4.05 9.37
C THR A 483 21.03 -3.49 9.54
N THR A 484 21.77 -3.86 10.60
CA THR A 484 23.15 -3.38 10.82
C THR A 484 24.11 -3.83 9.72
N THR A 485 23.90 -5.03 9.18
CA THR A 485 24.65 -5.56 8.04
C THR A 485 24.35 -4.77 6.78
N PHE A 486 23.08 -4.46 6.52
CA PHE A 486 22.68 -3.66 5.37
C PHE A 486 23.26 -2.25 5.45
N TRP A 487 23.22 -1.61 6.62
CA TRP A 487 23.83 -0.29 6.84
C TRP A 487 25.34 -0.30 6.61
N SER A 488 26.07 -1.32 7.09
CA SER A 488 27.52 -1.44 6.83
C SER A 488 27.86 -1.59 5.35
N LEU A 489 26.90 -1.97 4.51
CA LEU A 489 27.02 -2.02 3.04
C LEU A 489 26.23 -0.91 2.33
N MET A 490 25.87 0.18 3.03
CA MET A 490 25.16 1.33 2.46
C MET A 490 23.81 1.01 1.82
N GLY A 491 23.12 -0.03 2.31
CA GLY A 491 21.70 -0.25 2.00
C GLY A 491 20.87 0.86 2.63
N ASN A 492 20.13 1.60 1.81
CA ASN A 492 19.29 2.70 2.28
C ASN A 492 17.95 2.16 2.79
N PRO A 493 17.70 2.20 4.12
CA PRO A 493 16.51 1.59 4.71
C PRO A 493 15.19 2.25 4.28
N LEU A 494 15.22 3.54 3.90
CA LEU A 494 14.04 4.28 3.46
C LEU A 494 13.57 3.86 2.06
N HIS A 495 14.38 3.08 1.33
CA HIS A 495 14.11 2.62 -0.04
C HIS A 495 14.35 1.12 -0.19
N GLY A 496 13.88 0.31 0.76
CA GLY A 496 13.97 -1.15 0.67
C GLY A 496 15.40 -1.70 0.64
N PHE A 497 16.33 -0.99 1.30
CA PHE A 497 17.76 -1.29 1.33
C PHE A 497 18.45 -1.28 -0.04
N GLU A 498 17.99 -0.44 -0.97
CA GLU A 498 18.72 -0.18 -2.21
C GLU A 498 20.12 0.37 -1.95
N TYR A 499 21.11 -0.12 -2.72
CA TYR A 499 22.50 0.27 -2.55
C TYR A 499 22.71 1.75 -2.87
N SER A 500 23.22 2.51 -1.90
CA SER A 500 23.46 3.95 -2.05
C SER A 500 24.92 4.33 -2.29
N GLY A 501 25.86 3.39 -2.26
CA GLY A 501 27.27 3.62 -2.57
C GLY A 501 27.59 3.58 -4.07
N GLU A 502 28.87 3.44 -4.43
CA GLU A 502 29.36 3.47 -5.83
C GLU A 502 30.14 2.20 -6.25
N ASP A 503 30.24 1.18 -5.38
CA ASP A 503 30.97 -0.06 -5.64
C ASP A 503 30.01 -1.19 -6.08
N ALA A 504 30.24 -1.72 -7.29
CA ALA A 504 29.43 -2.80 -7.86
C ALA A 504 29.58 -4.15 -7.11
N ALA A 505 30.75 -4.45 -6.54
CA ALA A 505 30.97 -5.66 -5.75
C ALA A 505 30.24 -5.56 -4.40
N GLU A 506 30.29 -4.38 -3.76
CA GLU A 506 29.54 -4.11 -2.54
C GLU A 506 28.02 -4.19 -2.77
N ARG A 507 27.54 -3.59 -3.88
CA ARG A 507 26.15 -3.73 -4.33
C ARG A 507 25.72 -5.19 -4.45
N ALA A 508 26.53 -6.02 -5.11
CA ALA A 508 26.21 -7.43 -5.30
C ALA A 508 26.18 -8.21 -3.97
N ARG A 509 27.01 -7.84 -2.98
CA ARG A 509 26.98 -8.41 -1.63
C ARG A 509 25.69 -8.04 -0.89
N LEU A 510 25.33 -6.76 -0.91
CA LEU A 510 24.09 -6.28 -0.30
C LEU A 510 22.87 -6.96 -0.93
N GLU A 511 22.76 -6.97 -2.25
CA GLU A 511 21.64 -7.60 -2.97
C GLU A 511 21.48 -9.08 -2.59
N ARG A 512 22.59 -9.83 -2.45
CA ARG A 512 22.53 -11.23 -2.01
C ARG A 512 21.99 -11.35 -0.59
N LEU A 513 22.53 -10.60 0.37
CA LEU A 513 22.13 -10.67 1.77
C LEU A 513 20.64 -10.28 1.94
N THR A 514 20.21 -9.22 1.27
CA THR A 514 18.79 -8.78 1.28
C THR A 514 17.87 -9.84 0.66
N ASN A 515 18.30 -10.52 -0.41
CA ASN A 515 17.53 -11.61 -1.03
C ASN A 515 17.43 -12.84 -0.11
N ASP A 516 18.53 -13.25 0.51
CA ASP A 516 18.54 -14.44 1.39
C ASP A 516 17.67 -14.22 2.63
N TRP A 517 17.73 -13.03 3.25
CA TRP A 517 16.84 -12.66 4.35
C TRP A 517 15.36 -12.70 3.95
N MET A 518 15.01 -12.07 2.83
CA MET A 518 13.63 -12.08 2.32
C MET A 518 13.15 -13.50 2.03
N ARG A 519 13.95 -14.33 1.37
CA ARG A 519 13.58 -15.72 1.00
C ARG A 519 13.33 -16.60 2.23
N ILE A 520 14.07 -16.42 3.32
CA ILE A 520 13.79 -17.11 4.58
C ILE A 520 12.38 -16.77 5.07
N GLY A 521 12.01 -15.49 5.08
CA GLY A 521 10.67 -15.05 5.48
C GLY A 521 9.55 -15.58 4.57
N VAL A 522 9.75 -15.53 3.25
CA VAL A 522 8.79 -16.07 2.27
C VAL A 522 8.59 -17.57 2.48
N HIS A 523 9.69 -18.32 2.57
CA HIS A 523 9.67 -19.77 2.74
C HIS A 523 8.93 -20.20 4.01
N LEU A 524 9.11 -19.49 5.12
CA LEU A 524 8.39 -19.76 6.37
C LEU A 524 6.87 -19.59 6.19
N LEU A 525 6.41 -18.53 5.52
CA LEU A 525 4.97 -18.31 5.27
C LEU A 525 4.38 -19.36 4.32
N GLU A 526 5.09 -19.69 3.23
CA GLU A 526 4.65 -20.72 2.27
C GLU A 526 4.53 -22.11 2.90
N ASN A 527 5.34 -22.37 3.93
CA ASN A 527 5.30 -23.61 4.73
C ASN A 527 4.45 -23.48 6.01
N ARG A 528 3.67 -22.40 6.15
CA ARG A 528 2.75 -22.13 7.27
C ARG A 528 3.44 -22.15 8.65
N ARG A 529 4.71 -21.75 8.68
CA ARG A 529 5.48 -21.45 9.88
C ARG A 529 5.42 -19.95 10.12
N ASP A 530 4.49 -19.52 10.97
CA ASP A 530 4.37 -18.09 11.29
C ASP A 530 5.60 -17.64 12.10
N TYR A 531 6.08 -16.43 11.83
CA TYR A 531 7.28 -15.85 12.46
C TYR A 531 7.09 -14.37 12.73
N ASP A 532 7.86 -13.79 13.64
CA ASP A 532 7.98 -12.34 13.76
C ASP A 532 9.37 -11.90 13.30
N HIS A 533 9.47 -10.74 12.64
CA HIS A 533 10.75 -10.05 12.50
C HIS A 533 11.17 -9.51 13.87
N LEU A 534 12.45 -9.66 14.23
CA LEU A 534 12.99 -9.17 15.49
C LEU A 534 14.13 -8.19 15.26
N ASP A 535 13.92 -6.94 15.67
CA ASP A 535 14.94 -5.91 15.65
C ASP A 535 16.01 -6.16 16.75
N PRO A 536 17.31 -6.04 16.44
CA PRO A 536 18.37 -6.18 17.44
C PRO A 536 18.28 -5.27 18.67
N GLU A 537 17.72 -4.05 18.56
CA GLU A 537 17.49 -3.16 19.72
C GLU A 537 16.48 -3.79 20.69
N LEU A 538 15.41 -4.40 20.17
CA LEU A 538 14.40 -5.07 21.00
C LEU A 538 14.93 -6.38 21.58
N LEU A 539 15.75 -7.12 20.83
CA LEU A 539 16.43 -8.31 21.36
C LEU A 539 17.35 -7.95 22.53
N ALA A 540 18.09 -6.85 22.43
CA ALA A 540 18.98 -6.37 23.50
C ALA A 540 18.22 -6.15 24.82
N GLU A 541 16.99 -5.63 24.75
CA GLU A 541 16.13 -5.33 25.90
C GLU A 541 15.22 -6.50 26.33
N SER A 542 15.27 -7.62 25.62
CA SER A 542 14.40 -8.77 25.88
C SER A 542 14.60 -9.41 27.24
N VAL A 543 13.51 -9.99 27.77
CA VAL A 543 13.53 -10.82 28.97
C VAL A 543 13.67 -12.28 28.54
N LEU A 544 14.70 -12.95 29.05
CA LEU A 544 14.93 -14.38 28.83
C LEU A 544 14.43 -15.18 30.02
N ALA A 545 13.56 -16.15 29.79
CA ALA A 545 13.05 -17.05 30.81
C ALA A 545 12.79 -18.44 30.22
N ASP A 546 13.29 -19.49 30.88
CA ASP A 546 13.02 -20.90 30.56
C ASP A 546 13.19 -21.25 29.07
N GLY A 547 14.30 -20.80 28.46
CA GLY A 547 14.58 -21.04 27.04
C GLY A 547 13.67 -20.29 26.07
N THR A 548 13.03 -19.20 26.52
CA THR A 548 12.15 -18.35 25.71
C THR A 548 12.61 -16.89 25.73
N ILE A 549 12.54 -16.21 24.58
CA ILE A 549 12.68 -14.75 24.47
C ILE A 549 11.31 -14.11 24.64
N GLN A 550 11.15 -13.20 25.61
CA GLN A 550 9.90 -12.47 25.84
C GLN A 550 10.09 -10.96 25.62
N ILE A 551 9.25 -10.39 24.75
CA ILE A 551 9.22 -8.95 24.42
C ILE A 551 7.76 -8.54 24.24
N GLY A 552 7.27 -7.61 25.08
CA GLY A 552 5.85 -7.25 25.10
C GLY A 552 4.95 -8.47 25.31
N VAL A 553 4.06 -8.74 24.35
CA VAL A 553 3.21 -9.96 24.33
C VAL A 553 3.79 -11.10 23.49
N ALA A 554 4.90 -10.85 22.79
CA ALA A 554 5.55 -11.85 21.95
C ALA A 554 6.46 -12.79 22.77
N ARG A 555 6.53 -14.05 22.35
CA ARG A 555 7.30 -15.12 23.00
C ARG A 555 7.92 -16.02 21.95
N TYR A 556 9.23 -16.18 21.95
CA TYR A 556 9.96 -16.93 20.92
C TYR A 556 10.78 -18.06 21.55
N GLU A 557 10.61 -19.26 21.01
CA GLU A 557 11.35 -20.48 21.38
C GLU A 557 12.54 -20.70 20.42
N VAL A 558 12.45 -20.16 19.20
CA VAL A 558 13.50 -20.25 18.17
C VAL A 558 13.84 -18.84 17.66
N LEU A 559 15.14 -18.55 17.58
CA LEU A 559 15.67 -17.36 16.92
C LEU A 559 16.48 -17.79 15.67
N ILE A 560 16.08 -17.28 14.50
CA ILE A 560 16.79 -17.50 13.23
C ILE A 560 17.64 -16.28 12.92
N LEU A 561 18.94 -16.48 12.73
CA LEU A 561 19.88 -15.48 12.23
C LEU A 561 20.05 -15.70 10.71
N PRO A 562 19.57 -14.77 9.86
CA PRO A 562 19.89 -14.81 8.43
C PRO A 562 21.40 -14.57 8.22
N PRO A 563 21.93 -14.80 6.99
CA PRO A 563 23.31 -14.44 6.69
C PRO A 563 23.58 -12.97 7.03
N MET A 564 24.59 -12.71 7.87
CA MET A 564 24.84 -11.36 8.36
C MET A 564 26.34 -11.10 8.62
N LEU A 565 26.76 -9.85 8.42
CA LEU A 565 28.15 -9.43 8.61
C LEU A 565 28.46 -9.11 10.08
N ASN A 566 27.52 -8.47 10.76
CA ASN A 566 27.74 -7.87 12.08
C ASN A 566 26.44 -7.83 12.89
N LEU A 567 26.58 -7.70 14.22
CA LEU A 567 25.47 -7.57 15.18
C LEU A 567 25.91 -6.67 16.35
N GLU A 568 24.99 -5.89 16.93
CA GLU A 568 25.31 -5.09 18.12
C GLU A 568 25.70 -5.96 19.33
N ALA A 569 26.65 -5.49 20.13
CA ALA A 569 27.18 -6.22 21.28
C ALA A 569 26.11 -6.68 22.29
N ALA A 570 25.12 -5.83 22.56
CA ALA A 570 24.05 -6.13 23.51
C ALA A 570 23.11 -7.24 22.98
N ALA A 571 22.79 -7.21 21.68
CA ALA A 571 21.99 -8.25 21.03
C ALA A 571 22.77 -9.57 20.99
N TRP A 572 24.06 -9.55 20.63
CA TRP A 572 24.91 -10.74 20.64
C TRP A 572 25.02 -11.38 22.03
N LYS A 573 25.14 -10.57 23.08
CA LYS A 573 25.11 -11.06 24.46
C LYS A 573 23.79 -11.78 24.78
N GLN A 574 22.65 -11.28 24.30
CA GLN A 574 21.36 -11.92 24.52
C GLN A 574 21.23 -13.23 23.73
N VAL A 575 21.78 -13.32 22.50
CA VAL A 575 21.86 -14.58 21.75
C VAL A 575 22.56 -15.67 22.55
N LYS A 576 23.77 -15.37 23.09
CA LYS A 576 24.52 -16.33 23.92
C LYS A 576 23.74 -16.74 25.17
N ARG A 577 23.17 -15.77 25.89
CA ARG A 577 22.36 -16.04 27.09
C ARG A 577 21.09 -16.85 26.81
N PHE A 578 20.49 -16.69 25.64
CA PHE A 578 19.31 -17.42 25.24
C PHE A 578 19.63 -18.91 25.08
N VAL A 579 20.74 -19.22 24.40
CA VAL A 579 21.26 -20.60 24.29
C VAL A 579 21.66 -21.17 25.64
N GLU A 580 22.32 -20.38 26.51
CA GLU A 580 22.66 -20.80 27.88
C GLU A 580 21.44 -21.22 28.71
N GLN A 581 20.26 -20.66 28.42
CA GLN A 581 18.98 -21.01 29.05
C GLN A 581 18.22 -22.13 28.34
N GLY A 582 18.80 -22.74 27.30
CA GLY A 582 18.18 -23.83 26.54
C GLY A 582 17.30 -23.37 25.38
N GLY A 583 17.34 -22.09 25.01
CA GLY A 583 16.67 -21.59 23.80
C GLY A 583 17.41 -21.99 22.52
N THR A 584 16.69 -22.13 21.41
CA THR A 584 17.27 -22.59 20.14
C THR A 584 17.63 -21.43 19.23
N VAL A 585 18.86 -21.40 18.73
CA VAL A 585 19.31 -20.40 17.74
C VAL A 585 19.78 -21.10 16.48
N ILE A 586 19.30 -20.64 15.33
CA ILE A 586 19.62 -21.21 14.01
C ILE A 586 20.32 -20.14 13.18
N SER A 587 21.63 -20.28 12.95
CA SER A 587 22.40 -19.41 12.05
C SER A 587 22.42 -19.99 10.65
N VAL A 588 21.99 -19.21 9.66
CA VAL A 588 21.90 -19.62 8.25
C VAL A 588 23.03 -18.98 7.44
N GLY A 589 23.82 -19.79 6.75
CA GLY A 589 24.84 -19.37 5.78
C GLY A 589 26.09 -18.76 6.39
N MET A 590 25.99 -17.53 6.91
CA MET A 590 27.13 -16.75 7.38
C MET A 590 26.84 -16.10 8.75
N PRO A 591 27.46 -16.58 9.84
CA PRO A 591 27.40 -15.92 11.14
C PRO A 591 28.14 -14.55 11.13
N PRO A 592 27.78 -13.63 12.04
CA PRO A 592 28.43 -12.31 12.12
C PRO A 592 29.91 -12.44 12.51
N HIS A 593 30.79 -11.74 11.79
CA HIS A 593 32.24 -11.80 11.96
C HIS A 593 32.94 -10.43 11.93
N ILE A 594 32.20 -9.35 11.61
CA ILE A 594 32.70 -7.98 11.58
C ILE A 594 32.28 -7.25 12.85
N SER A 595 33.25 -6.74 13.58
CA SER A 595 33.00 -5.92 14.77
C SER A 595 32.63 -4.48 14.38
N ILE A 596 31.47 -4.02 14.84
CA ILE A 596 31.00 -2.63 14.69
C ILE A 596 31.07 -1.85 16.01
N GLN A 597 31.20 -2.53 17.14
CA GLN A 597 31.30 -1.97 18.49
C GLN A 597 32.11 -2.91 19.38
N GLU A 598 32.63 -2.40 20.50
CA GLU A 598 33.25 -3.25 21.52
C GLU A 598 32.24 -4.29 22.04
N GLY A 599 32.61 -5.57 21.97
CA GLY A 599 31.75 -6.71 22.36
C GLY A 599 30.83 -7.23 21.26
N SER A 600 30.83 -6.64 20.06
CA SER A 600 30.27 -7.27 18.86
C SER A 600 31.07 -8.53 18.49
N PRO A 601 30.46 -9.50 17.78
CA PRO A 601 31.19 -10.63 17.21
C PRO A 601 32.38 -10.18 16.36
N GLU A 602 33.53 -10.83 16.53
CA GLU A 602 34.75 -10.55 15.77
C GLU A 602 35.44 -11.84 15.34
N GLY A 603 35.86 -11.89 14.06
CA GLY A 603 36.55 -13.06 13.50
C GLY A 603 35.69 -14.32 13.59
N ASP A 604 36.30 -15.42 14.05
CA ASP A 604 35.63 -16.73 14.14
C ASP A 604 34.76 -16.92 15.40
N GLU A 605 34.55 -15.90 16.27
CA GLU A 605 33.80 -16.08 17.54
C GLU A 605 32.41 -16.70 17.31
N ALA A 606 31.60 -16.09 16.44
CA ALA A 606 30.26 -16.60 16.17
C ALA A 606 30.30 -17.94 15.42
N ALA A 607 31.26 -18.11 14.50
CA ALA A 607 31.42 -19.38 13.78
C ALA A 607 31.72 -20.54 14.74
N GLN A 608 32.58 -20.33 15.73
CA GLN A 608 32.87 -21.31 16.78
C GLN A 608 31.65 -21.58 17.66
N PHE A 609 30.90 -20.54 18.03
CA PHE A 609 29.68 -20.66 18.85
C PHE A 609 28.62 -21.55 18.18
N PHE A 610 28.41 -21.39 16.86
CA PHE A 610 27.47 -22.21 16.09
C PHE A 610 28.05 -23.53 15.56
N GLY A 611 29.35 -23.78 15.75
CA GLY A 611 30.04 -24.97 15.26
C GLY A 611 30.31 -24.97 13.76
N ALA A 612 30.26 -23.82 13.07
CA ALA A 612 30.38 -23.64 11.62
C ALA A 612 31.79 -23.92 11.02
N GLY A 613 32.78 -24.18 11.88
CA GLY A 613 34.18 -24.33 11.50
C GLY A 613 34.90 -22.99 11.28
N GLU A 614 36.10 -23.05 10.71
CA GLU A 614 36.89 -21.85 10.41
C GLU A 614 36.39 -21.19 9.12
N LYS A 615 36.22 -19.86 9.19
CA LYS A 615 35.91 -18.98 8.05
C LYS A 615 34.72 -19.35 7.15
N PRO A 616 33.52 -19.57 7.71
CA PRO A 616 32.32 -19.88 6.92
C PRO A 616 31.94 -18.77 5.91
N GLU A 617 32.38 -17.53 6.12
CA GLU A 617 32.19 -16.41 5.21
C GLU A 617 32.92 -16.61 3.87
N GLU A 618 34.11 -17.21 3.85
CA GLU A 618 34.84 -17.50 2.61
C GLU A 618 34.05 -18.50 1.74
N GLU A 619 33.37 -19.46 2.36
CA GLU A 619 32.50 -20.42 1.69
C GLU A 619 31.22 -19.76 1.17
N TYR A 620 30.55 -18.96 2.02
CA TYR A 620 29.35 -18.21 1.62
C TYR A 620 29.65 -17.35 0.38
N TRP A 621 30.72 -16.55 0.38
CA TRP A 621 31.08 -15.69 -0.75
C TRP A 621 31.64 -16.43 -1.99
N GLY A 622 31.85 -17.75 -1.92
CA GLY A 622 32.35 -18.56 -3.03
C GLY A 622 33.86 -18.44 -3.25
N HIS A 623 34.62 -18.11 -2.20
CA HIS A 623 36.07 -17.94 -2.19
C HIS A 623 36.83 -19.13 -1.57
N ALA A 624 36.14 -20.18 -1.12
CA ALA A 624 36.78 -21.39 -0.62
C ALA A 624 37.67 -22.03 -1.70
N GLY A 625 38.98 -22.10 -1.45
CA GLY A 625 39.92 -22.85 -2.30
C GLY A 625 39.53 -24.33 -2.39
N GLU A 626 40.05 -25.04 -3.40
CA GLU A 626 39.79 -26.46 -3.72
C GLU A 626 40.12 -27.49 -2.60
N THR A 627 40.25 -27.08 -1.33
CA THR A 627 40.88 -27.84 -0.25
C THR A 627 39.95 -28.42 0.82
N ARG A 628 38.62 -28.29 0.73
CA ARG A 628 37.71 -29.16 1.50
C ARG A 628 37.25 -30.34 0.65
N GLN A 629 38.02 -31.43 0.72
CA GLN A 629 37.51 -32.76 0.36
C GLN A 629 36.27 -33.03 1.21
N ALA A 630 35.16 -33.36 0.53
CA ALA A 630 33.87 -33.70 1.11
C ALA A 630 33.98 -34.67 2.30
N SER A 631 34.02 -34.12 3.51
CA SER A 631 33.87 -34.87 4.75
C SER A 631 32.43 -34.70 5.25
N SER A 632 31.61 -35.74 5.00
CA SER A 632 30.27 -36.03 5.58
C SER A 632 29.24 -34.88 5.57
N GLN A 633 28.21 -34.90 4.70
CA GLN A 633 26.93 -35.60 4.93
C GLN A 633 26.15 -35.20 6.21
N LEU A 634 26.41 -34.05 6.84
CA LEU A 634 25.54 -33.53 7.90
C LEU A 634 24.64 -32.42 7.33
N MET A 635 23.33 -32.54 7.56
CA MET A 635 22.30 -31.60 7.11
C MET A 635 22.41 -30.22 7.82
N TRP A 636 22.91 -30.20 9.06
CA TRP A 636 23.27 -29.01 9.85
C TRP A 636 24.32 -29.41 10.90
N GLN A 637 24.97 -28.42 11.50
CA GLN A 637 25.96 -28.59 12.57
C GLN A 637 25.40 -28.01 13.87
N GLN A 638 25.78 -28.58 15.02
CA GLN A 638 25.39 -28.10 16.35
C GLN A 638 26.66 -27.65 17.08
N GLY A 639 26.65 -26.41 17.55
CA GLY A 639 27.71 -25.78 18.33
C GLY A 639 27.45 -25.87 19.83
N GLU A 640 27.53 -24.74 20.53
CA GLU A 640 27.22 -24.66 21.96
C GLU A 640 25.72 -24.82 22.23
N GLY A 641 25.33 -25.70 23.15
CA GLY A 641 23.92 -25.90 23.52
C GLY A 641 23.03 -26.18 22.30
N GLU A 642 21.91 -25.46 22.20
CA GLU A 642 20.96 -25.54 21.08
C GLU A 642 21.25 -24.47 20.00
N ALA A 643 22.54 -24.18 19.75
CA ALA A 643 23.00 -23.34 18.65
C ALA A 643 23.31 -24.19 17.41
N TYR A 644 22.60 -23.94 16.31
CA TYR A 644 22.73 -24.67 15.05
C TYR A 644 23.29 -23.80 13.93
N PHE A 645 24.09 -24.41 13.06
CA PHE A 645 24.58 -23.82 11.81
C PHE A 645 24.06 -24.60 10.59
N LEU A 646 23.44 -23.88 9.66
CA LEU A 646 23.03 -24.39 8.36
C LEU A 646 23.93 -23.80 7.27
N PRO A 647 24.76 -24.61 6.59
CA PRO A 647 25.55 -24.13 5.46
C PRO A 647 24.62 -23.77 4.29
N VAL A 648 24.95 -22.70 3.57
CA VAL A 648 24.27 -22.30 2.33
C VAL A 648 25.26 -22.49 1.18
N GLY A 649 24.83 -23.17 0.11
CA GLY A 649 25.67 -23.43 -1.06
C GLY A 649 26.21 -22.15 -1.72
N SER A 650 27.28 -22.27 -2.50
CA SER A 650 27.93 -21.13 -3.20
C SER A 650 27.09 -20.57 -4.37
N GLY A 651 25.95 -21.19 -4.70
CA GLY A 651 25.02 -20.73 -5.73
C GLY A 651 24.01 -19.70 -5.22
N ARG A 652 23.75 -18.65 -5.99
CA ARG A 652 22.57 -17.79 -5.79
C ARG A 652 21.32 -18.68 -5.93
N GLY A 653 20.50 -18.78 -4.89
CA GLY A 653 19.19 -19.42 -5.02
C GLY A 653 19.11 -20.90 -4.62
N ASP A 654 19.95 -21.40 -3.71
CA ASP A 654 19.86 -22.82 -3.32
C ASP A 654 18.64 -23.11 -2.43
N ASP A 655 17.53 -23.54 -3.04
CA ASP A 655 16.28 -23.94 -2.34
C ASP A 655 16.54 -25.05 -1.30
N SER A 656 17.61 -25.84 -1.47
CA SER A 656 17.96 -26.90 -0.52
C SER A 656 18.25 -26.37 0.90
N SER A 657 18.81 -25.16 1.02
CA SER A 657 19.09 -24.56 2.33
C SER A 657 17.82 -24.12 3.06
N LEU A 658 16.78 -23.70 2.32
CA LEU A 658 15.49 -23.34 2.88
C LEU A 658 14.73 -24.59 3.34
N GLU A 659 14.77 -25.68 2.57
CA GLU A 659 14.22 -26.98 2.97
C GLU A 659 14.85 -27.50 4.26
N LEU A 660 16.17 -27.31 4.45
CA LEU A 660 16.86 -27.68 5.68
C LEU A 660 16.36 -26.89 6.90
N ILE A 661 15.97 -25.62 6.75
CA ILE A 661 15.32 -24.85 7.82
C ILE A 661 14.03 -25.54 8.25
N SER A 662 13.17 -25.93 7.31
CA SER A 662 11.93 -26.65 7.62
C SER A 662 12.18 -27.97 8.35
N LEU A 663 13.14 -28.77 7.85
CA LEU A 663 13.51 -30.05 8.45
C LEU A 663 14.03 -29.90 9.88
N LEU A 664 14.85 -28.88 10.15
CA LEU A 664 15.33 -28.60 11.50
C LEU A 664 14.20 -28.11 12.40
N LEU A 665 13.36 -27.19 11.92
CA LEU A 665 12.19 -26.69 12.66
C LEU A 665 11.19 -27.80 13.01
N ASP A 666 11.02 -28.81 12.15
CA ASP A 666 10.19 -29.98 12.46
C ASP A 666 10.75 -30.80 13.64
N GLN A 667 12.07 -30.78 13.86
CA GLN A 667 12.72 -31.46 14.98
C GLN A 667 12.70 -30.64 16.26
N VAL A 668 13.08 -29.35 16.18
CA VAL A 668 13.29 -28.51 17.38
C VAL A 668 12.02 -27.78 17.83
N LEU A 669 11.11 -27.48 16.90
CA LEU A 669 9.88 -26.74 17.17
C LEU A 669 8.70 -27.37 16.41
N PRO A 670 8.26 -28.59 16.75
CA PRO A 670 7.16 -29.22 16.04
C PRO A 670 5.83 -28.46 16.27
N GLU A 671 5.04 -28.26 15.21
CA GLU A 671 3.76 -27.55 15.33
C GLU A 671 2.69 -28.36 16.09
N PRO A 672 1.83 -27.71 16.90
CA PRO A 672 0.65 -28.32 17.48
C PRO A 672 -0.51 -28.39 16.48
N ILE A 673 -0.51 -27.56 15.43
CA ILE A 673 -1.54 -27.51 14.39
C ILE A 673 -0.86 -27.49 13.02
N CYS A 674 -1.25 -28.41 12.13
CA CYS A 674 -0.68 -28.52 10.79
C CYS A 674 -1.79 -28.59 9.74
N TRP A 675 -1.56 -28.00 8.59
CA TRP A 675 -2.36 -28.24 7.39
C TRP A 675 -1.78 -29.42 6.61
N ILE A 676 -2.62 -30.36 6.18
CA ILE A 676 -2.21 -31.55 5.43
C ILE A 676 -3.06 -31.65 4.16
N MET A 677 -2.42 -31.85 3.02
CA MET A 677 -3.08 -32.08 1.74
C MET A 677 -2.31 -33.09 0.90
N GLU A 678 -2.94 -33.62 -0.15
CA GLU A 678 -2.32 -34.62 -1.04
C GLU A 678 -1.15 -34.04 -1.83
N GLU A 679 -1.30 -32.80 -2.33
CA GLU A 679 -0.26 -32.03 -3.01
C GLU A 679 -0.07 -30.69 -2.32
N GLU A 680 1.12 -30.42 -1.79
CA GLU A 680 1.41 -29.18 -1.07
C GLU A 680 1.16 -27.91 -1.91
N SER A 681 0.66 -26.87 -1.24
CA SER A 681 0.26 -25.63 -1.86
C SER A 681 0.91 -24.44 -1.15
N ALA A 682 1.75 -23.70 -1.89
CA ALA A 682 2.30 -22.43 -1.45
C ALA A 682 1.27 -21.28 -1.46
N SER A 683 0.03 -21.52 -1.93
CA SER A 683 -1.00 -20.46 -2.05
C SER A 683 -1.88 -20.30 -0.81
N LEU A 684 -1.61 -21.04 0.26
CA LEU A 684 -2.40 -21.01 1.50
C LEU A 684 -1.61 -20.39 2.63
N LEU A 685 -2.10 -19.27 3.18
CA LEU A 685 -1.58 -18.68 4.41
C LEU A 685 -2.36 -19.20 5.63
N MET A 686 -1.68 -19.29 6.77
CA MET A 686 -2.26 -19.75 8.03
C MET A 686 -1.71 -18.97 9.22
N GLN A 687 -2.58 -18.56 10.14
CA GLN A 687 -2.19 -18.05 11.46
C GLN A 687 -2.99 -18.73 12.56
N THR A 688 -2.30 -19.11 13.64
CA THR A 688 -2.90 -19.64 14.86
C THR A 688 -2.91 -18.58 15.96
N ARG A 689 -4.00 -18.51 16.72
CA ARG A 689 -4.17 -17.56 17.81
C ARG A 689 -4.78 -18.24 19.02
N GLN A 690 -4.33 -17.87 20.21
CA GLN A 690 -4.97 -18.23 21.47
C GLN A 690 -5.96 -17.14 21.87
N LEU A 691 -7.26 -17.47 21.91
CA LEU A 691 -8.34 -16.52 22.18
C LEU A 691 -8.59 -16.30 23.68
N SER A 692 -8.48 -17.38 24.44
CA SER A 692 -8.56 -17.45 25.90
C SER A 692 -7.89 -18.75 26.38
N ASP A 693 -7.80 -18.98 27.69
CA ASP A 693 -7.15 -20.17 28.25
C ASP A 693 -7.79 -21.46 27.70
N GLY A 694 -7.02 -22.22 26.91
CA GLY A 694 -7.48 -23.45 26.28
C GLY A 694 -8.40 -23.28 25.07
N GLU A 695 -8.59 -22.06 24.55
CA GLU A 695 -9.35 -21.81 23.32
C GLU A 695 -8.45 -21.21 22.23
N TYR A 696 -8.51 -21.80 21.04
CA TYR A 696 -7.68 -21.40 19.90
C TYR A 696 -8.52 -21.06 18.69
N MET A 697 -7.95 -20.29 17.77
CA MET A 697 -8.52 -20.00 16.47
C MET A 697 -7.44 -20.08 15.41
N VAL A 698 -7.77 -20.72 14.30
CA VAL A 698 -6.91 -20.85 13.13
C VAL A 698 -7.59 -20.11 11.98
N PHE A 699 -6.91 -19.11 11.45
CA PHE A 699 -7.34 -18.41 10.23
C PHE A 699 -6.52 -18.94 9.06
N LEU A 700 -7.22 -19.38 8.00
CA LEU A 700 -6.63 -19.88 6.77
C LEU A 700 -7.18 -19.08 5.59
N SER A 701 -6.31 -18.72 4.66
CA SER A 701 -6.70 -17.99 3.45
C SER A 701 -6.04 -18.57 2.21
N ASN A 702 -6.87 -18.99 1.26
CA ASN A 702 -6.42 -19.33 -0.09
C ASN A 702 -6.21 -18.03 -0.87
N GLN A 703 -5.01 -17.82 -1.40
CA GLN A 703 -4.62 -16.58 -2.05
C GLN A 703 -4.60 -16.67 -3.58
N GLU A 704 -5.01 -17.81 -4.15
CA GLU A 704 -5.07 -18.06 -5.59
C GLU A 704 -6.44 -18.62 -6.01
N ASP A 705 -6.68 -18.73 -7.32
CA ASP A 705 -7.96 -19.13 -7.91
C ASP A 705 -8.28 -20.62 -7.80
N ARG A 706 -7.25 -21.46 -7.63
CA ARG A 706 -7.40 -22.91 -7.53
C ARG A 706 -8.19 -23.30 -6.28
N GLN A 707 -9.01 -24.33 -6.44
CA GLN A 707 -9.67 -24.97 -5.31
C GLN A 707 -8.66 -25.79 -4.50
N LEU A 708 -8.73 -25.71 -3.17
CA LEU A 708 -7.91 -26.50 -2.26
C LEU A 708 -8.78 -27.42 -1.40
N GLU A 709 -8.30 -28.64 -1.16
CA GLU A 709 -8.91 -29.60 -0.25
C GLU A 709 -7.82 -30.20 0.63
N GLY A 710 -8.08 -30.28 1.94
CA GLY A 710 -7.12 -30.81 2.90
C GLY A 710 -7.71 -30.91 4.31
N GLN A 711 -6.83 -31.16 5.27
CA GLN A 711 -7.18 -31.39 6.66
C GLN A 711 -6.37 -30.51 7.60
N LEU A 712 -7.06 -29.85 8.52
CA LEU A 712 -6.45 -29.21 9.68
C LEU A 712 -6.23 -30.28 10.76
N LYS A 713 -4.98 -30.67 10.97
CA LYS A 713 -4.56 -31.65 11.98
C LYS A 713 -4.19 -30.93 13.27
N VAL A 714 -4.81 -31.34 14.37
CA VAL A 714 -4.59 -30.80 15.73
C VAL A 714 -3.97 -31.88 16.61
N ILE A 715 -2.80 -31.60 17.17
CA ILE A 715 -2.05 -32.50 18.06
C ILE A 715 -2.29 -32.07 19.51
N ALA A 716 -3.28 -32.70 20.14
CA ALA A 716 -3.84 -32.34 21.44
C ALA A 716 -2.79 -32.03 22.53
N LYS A 717 -1.85 -32.96 22.69
CA LYS A 717 -0.86 -32.94 23.77
C LYS A 717 0.13 -31.79 23.65
N ARG A 718 0.30 -31.24 22.44
CA ARG A 718 1.18 -30.10 22.17
C ARG A 718 0.44 -28.77 22.31
N LEU A 719 -0.84 -28.73 21.95
CA LEU A 719 -1.63 -27.49 22.02
C LEU A 719 -2.08 -27.17 23.46
N TRP A 720 -2.52 -28.18 24.22
CA TRP A 720 -2.98 -28.02 25.61
C TRP A 720 -2.00 -28.65 26.61
N THR A 721 -0.78 -28.12 26.65
CA THR A 721 0.27 -28.58 27.57
C THR A 721 -0.21 -28.48 29.02
N GLY A 722 -0.07 -29.57 29.79
CA GLY A 722 -0.49 -29.64 31.20
C GLY A 722 -1.96 -29.99 31.46
N SER A 723 -2.81 -30.14 30.44
CA SER A 723 -4.18 -30.64 30.61
C SER A 723 -4.23 -32.18 30.64
N ASP A 724 -4.97 -32.77 31.58
CA ASP A 724 -5.19 -34.21 31.62
C ASP A 724 -6.21 -34.64 30.54
N LEU A 725 -5.69 -34.88 29.33
CA LEU A 725 -6.47 -35.33 28.17
C LEU A 725 -6.93 -36.81 28.30
N SER A 726 -6.67 -37.49 29.43
CA SER A 726 -6.92 -38.93 29.59
C SER A 726 -8.34 -39.31 30.01
N THR A 727 -9.23 -38.34 30.32
CA THR A 727 -10.62 -38.64 30.70
C THR A 727 -11.65 -37.70 30.06
N GLY A 728 -12.46 -38.22 29.14
CA GLY A 728 -13.77 -37.65 28.80
C GLY A 728 -13.82 -36.24 28.20
N GLN A 729 -12.73 -35.69 27.67
CA GLN A 729 -12.75 -34.40 26.96
C GLN A 729 -12.85 -34.60 25.45
N ARG A 730 -13.66 -33.79 24.76
CA ARG A 730 -13.79 -33.79 23.29
C ARG A 730 -13.43 -32.42 22.72
N LEU A 731 -12.73 -32.43 21.58
CA LEU A 731 -12.52 -31.23 20.78
C LEU A 731 -13.85 -30.83 20.13
N LEU A 732 -14.21 -29.56 20.24
CA LEU A 732 -15.22 -28.91 19.40
C LEU A 732 -14.49 -28.00 18.41
N ALA A 733 -14.78 -28.18 17.12
CA ALA A 733 -14.33 -27.29 16.05
C ALA A 733 -15.54 -26.53 15.49
N GLU A 734 -15.46 -25.21 15.47
CA GLU A 734 -16.50 -24.32 14.93
C GLU A 734 -15.90 -23.45 13.83
N ARG A 735 -16.48 -23.44 12.63
CA ARG A 735 -16.21 -22.40 11.65
C ARG A 735 -16.95 -21.14 12.07
N LEU A 736 -16.20 -20.05 12.23
CA LEU A 736 -16.70 -18.71 12.45
C LEU A 736 -16.93 -18.07 11.07
N ASN A 737 -18.18 -17.96 10.64
CA ASN A 737 -18.50 -17.38 9.33
C ASN A 737 -18.25 -15.86 9.36
N LEU A 738 -17.23 -15.40 8.66
CA LEU A 738 -16.85 -13.98 8.60
C LEU A 738 -17.88 -13.12 7.85
N GLU A 739 -18.67 -13.72 6.96
CA GLU A 739 -19.68 -13.01 6.17
C GLU A 739 -20.98 -12.82 6.96
N THR A 740 -21.42 -13.84 7.71
CA THR A 740 -22.72 -13.83 8.42
C THR A 740 -22.62 -13.61 9.93
N GLY A 741 -21.47 -13.91 10.54
CA GLY A 741 -21.29 -13.95 11.99
C GLY A 741 -21.78 -15.26 12.65
N GLU A 742 -22.29 -16.21 11.86
CA GLU A 742 -22.76 -17.50 12.36
C GLU A 742 -21.60 -18.43 12.77
N ARG A 743 -21.93 -19.42 13.61
CA ARG A 743 -21.01 -20.47 14.05
C ARG A 743 -21.52 -21.80 13.55
N VAL A 744 -20.67 -22.50 12.81
CA VAL A 744 -21.02 -23.79 12.21
C VAL A 744 -20.09 -24.85 12.78
N VAL A 745 -20.66 -25.84 13.48
CA VAL A 745 -19.87 -26.97 14.01
C VAL A 745 -19.33 -27.79 12.83
N LEU A 746 -18.03 -28.02 12.83
CA LEU A 746 -17.35 -28.81 11.80
C LEU A 746 -17.24 -30.28 12.22
N PRO A 747 -17.47 -31.22 11.31
CA PRO A 747 -17.17 -32.62 11.58
C PRO A 747 -15.66 -32.80 11.74
N LEU A 748 -15.28 -33.67 12.68
CA LEU A 748 -13.88 -34.01 12.92
C LEU A 748 -13.74 -35.51 13.10
N THR A 749 -12.58 -36.03 12.73
CA THR A 749 -12.18 -37.41 12.98
C THR A 749 -11.09 -37.41 14.06
N SER A 750 -11.09 -38.42 14.93
CA SER A 750 -10.09 -38.55 15.99
C SER A 750 -9.39 -39.90 15.91
N SER A 751 -8.06 -39.90 15.95
CA SER A 751 -7.26 -41.13 16.04
C SER A 751 -6.00 -40.87 16.86
N GLY A 752 -5.69 -41.73 17.83
CA GLY A 752 -4.39 -41.70 18.52
C GLY A 752 -4.05 -40.43 19.32
N GLY A 753 -5.04 -39.57 19.65
CA GLY A 753 -4.80 -38.27 20.31
C GLY A 753 -4.57 -37.11 19.32
N GLU A 754 -4.85 -37.34 18.04
CA GLU A 754 -4.87 -36.35 16.98
C GLU A 754 -6.30 -36.17 16.47
N TRP A 755 -6.64 -34.94 16.08
CA TRP A 755 -7.92 -34.62 15.46
C TRP A 755 -7.71 -34.03 14.07
N CYS A 756 -8.50 -34.46 13.09
CA CYS A 756 -8.45 -33.94 11.72
C CYS A 756 -9.80 -33.34 11.34
N ILE A 757 -9.78 -32.10 10.85
CA ILE A 757 -10.94 -31.36 10.38
C ILE A 757 -10.79 -31.15 8.88
N SER A 758 -11.66 -31.77 8.07
CA SER A 758 -11.62 -31.61 6.62
C SER A 758 -12.16 -30.24 6.21
N LEU A 759 -11.40 -29.52 5.40
CA LEU A 759 -11.78 -28.21 4.86
C LEU A 759 -11.61 -28.20 3.34
N ARG A 760 -12.51 -27.46 2.68
CA ARG A 760 -12.45 -27.16 1.25
C ARG A 760 -12.49 -25.64 1.09
N PHE A 761 -11.65 -25.14 0.19
CA PHE A 761 -11.56 -23.73 -0.17
C PHE A 761 -11.82 -23.59 -1.66
N ALA A 762 -12.77 -22.74 -2.04
CA ALA A 762 -12.81 -22.18 -3.38
C ALA A 762 -11.61 -21.26 -3.61
N GLY A 763 -11.41 -20.83 -4.85
CA GLY A 763 -10.44 -19.80 -5.17
C GLY A 763 -10.70 -18.55 -4.32
N TYR A 764 -9.65 -18.03 -3.69
CA TYR A 764 -9.71 -16.80 -2.87
C TYR A 764 -10.60 -16.87 -1.61
N GLU A 765 -11.01 -18.07 -1.18
CA GLU A 765 -11.81 -18.28 0.03
C GLU A 765 -10.94 -18.33 1.29
N SER A 766 -11.51 -17.90 2.43
CA SER A 766 -10.84 -17.90 3.73
C SER A 766 -11.77 -18.48 4.81
N HIS A 767 -11.20 -19.21 5.78
CA HIS A 767 -11.92 -19.82 6.90
C HIS A 767 -11.28 -19.42 8.23
N ALA A 768 -12.11 -19.11 9.23
CA ALA A 768 -11.71 -18.99 10.62
C ALA A 768 -12.29 -20.16 11.43
N VAL A 769 -11.44 -21.00 12.03
CA VAL A 769 -11.84 -22.20 12.76
C VAL A 769 -11.47 -22.05 14.23
N ARG A 770 -12.47 -22.00 15.12
CA ARG A 770 -12.32 -21.99 16.57
C ARG A 770 -12.24 -23.42 17.11
N LEU A 771 -11.31 -23.66 18.02
CA LEU A 771 -11.02 -24.94 18.66
C LEU A 771 -11.21 -24.80 20.18
N THR A 772 -12.04 -25.65 20.78
CA THR A 772 -12.34 -25.62 22.23
C THR A 772 -12.41 -27.04 22.79
N LEU A 773 -11.88 -27.26 24.01
CA LEU A 773 -12.08 -28.51 24.74
C LEU A 773 -13.36 -28.46 25.59
N GLN A 774 -14.23 -29.47 25.44
CA GLN A 774 -15.43 -29.62 26.25
C GLN A 774 -15.35 -30.88 27.15
N ALA A 775 -15.89 -30.78 28.37
CA ALA A 775 -16.06 -31.92 29.26
C ALA A 775 -17.32 -32.72 28.87
N VAL A 776 -17.23 -34.06 28.83
CA VAL A 776 -18.41 -34.91 28.61
C VAL A 776 -19.29 -34.91 29.86
N GLU A 777 -20.46 -34.29 29.79
CA GLU A 777 -21.50 -34.49 30.80
C GLU A 777 -22.00 -35.94 30.73
N THR A 778 -21.97 -36.63 31.88
CA THR A 778 -22.58 -37.94 32.02
C THR A 778 -24.09 -37.77 32.04
N ALA A 779 -24.79 -38.48 31.14
CA ALA A 779 -26.24 -38.48 31.06
C ALA A 779 -26.86 -38.85 32.42
N GLY A 780 -27.32 -37.84 33.15
CA GLY A 780 -28.05 -37.94 34.41
C GLY A 780 -29.49 -37.46 34.23
N ASP A 781 -30.39 -38.42 34.30
CA ASP A 781 -31.85 -38.31 34.46
C ASP A 781 -32.37 -36.95 34.99
N LEU A 782 -33.03 -36.15 34.13
CA LEU A 782 -33.86 -35.02 34.53
C LEU A 782 -35.14 -34.94 33.68
N SER A 783 -36.12 -35.74 34.07
CA SER A 783 -37.52 -35.42 33.86
C SER A 783 -37.91 -34.22 34.73
N GLY A 784 -38.30 -33.08 34.15
CA GLY A 784 -39.08 -32.07 34.88
C GLY A 784 -38.95 -30.61 34.46
N THR A 785 -40.05 -30.10 33.88
CA THR A 785 -40.52 -28.69 33.80
C THR A 785 -39.89 -27.74 32.79
N VAL A 786 -40.60 -27.65 31.66
CA VAL A 786 -40.49 -26.69 30.55
C VAL A 786 -40.86 -25.27 30.99
N GLY A 787 -39.95 -24.32 30.74
CA GLY A 787 -40.23 -22.88 30.63
C GLY A 787 -39.76 -22.39 29.26
N LYS A 788 -40.70 -22.00 28.39
CA LYS A 788 -40.53 -21.63 26.99
C LYS A 788 -39.67 -20.36 26.80
N ALA A 789 -38.65 -20.44 25.95
CA ALA A 789 -38.26 -19.39 25.01
C ALA A 789 -37.72 -20.08 23.75
N GLY A 790 -38.41 -19.89 22.62
CA GLY A 790 -38.25 -20.70 21.41
C GLY A 790 -36.98 -20.36 20.63
N VAL A 791 -36.11 -21.36 20.49
CA VAL A 791 -35.18 -21.50 19.37
C VAL A 791 -35.60 -22.80 18.67
N ALA A 792 -35.91 -22.70 17.37
CA ALA A 792 -36.32 -23.84 16.58
C ALA A 792 -35.11 -24.73 16.29
N GLU A 793 -34.87 -25.74 17.13
CA GLU A 793 -33.96 -26.85 16.82
C GLU A 793 -34.63 -27.75 15.76
N ARG A 794 -34.17 -27.66 14.51
CA ARG A 794 -34.39 -28.72 13.51
C ARG A 794 -33.41 -29.85 13.84
N SER A 795 -33.92 -30.94 14.43
CA SER A 795 -33.16 -32.18 14.57
C SER A 795 -33.21 -32.94 13.25
N THR A 796 -32.09 -33.15 12.58
CA THR A 796 -31.98 -34.11 11.47
C THR A 796 -31.21 -35.34 11.95
N SER A 797 -31.90 -36.47 11.95
CA SER A 797 -31.35 -37.78 12.22
C SER A 797 -30.44 -38.23 11.08
N ALA A 798 -29.31 -38.84 11.43
CA ALA A 798 -28.37 -39.46 10.52
C ALA A 798 -29.01 -40.58 9.69
N ALA A 799 -29.30 -40.27 8.42
CA ALA A 799 -29.24 -41.21 7.30
C ALA A 799 -28.41 -40.53 6.21
N ALA A 800 -27.40 -41.23 5.68
CA ALA A 800 -26.53 -40.73 4.64
C ALA A 800 -27.32 -40.64 3.31
N GLU A 801 -28.05 -39.55 3.12
CA GLU A 801 -28.57 -39.15 1.82
C GLU A 801 -27.44 -38.42 1.06
N LYS A 802 -27.19 -38.87 -0.17
CA LYS A 802 -26.29 -38.17 -1.10
C LYS A 802 -26.91 -36.79 -1.36
N PRO A 803 -26.19 -35.68 -1.12
CA PRO A 803 -26.69 -34.38 -1.57
C PRO A 803 -26.82 -34.39 -3.09
N SER A 804 -27.97 -33.96 -3.60
CA SER A 804 -28.13 -33.57 -5.00
C SER A 804 -27.05 -32.53 -5.34
N GLY A 805 -26.27 -32.75 -6.40
CA GLY A 805 -25.24 -31.78 -6.81
C GLY A 805 -25.85 -30.41 -7.17
N PRO A 806 -25.05 -29.33 -7.16
CA PRO A 806 -25.57 -27.99 -7.47
C PRO A 806 -26.18 -27.94 -8.88
N MET A 807 -27.22 -27.13 -9.04
CA MET A 807 -27.76 -26.80 -10.35
C MET A 807 -26.78 -25.91 -11.09
N ILE A 808 -26.20 -26.41 -12.19
CA ILE A 808 -25.21 -25.67 -12.97
C ILE A 808 -25.89 -25.04 -14.18
N ILE A 809 -25.82 -23.72 -14.26
CA ILE A 809 -26.42 -22.90 -15.32
C ILE A 809 -25.28 -22.31 -16.18
N PRO A 810 -25.23 -22.55 -17.50
CA PRO A 810 -24.17 -21.97 -18.32
C PRO A 810 -24.19 -20.44 -18.36
N THR A 811 -23.04 -19.77 -18.30
CA THR A 811 -22.96 -18.31 -18.57
C THR A 811 -23.26 -17.99 -20.04
N GLU A 812 -22.97 -18.91 -20.96
CA GLU A 812 -23.32 -18.82 -22.37
C GLU A 812 -24.84 -18.98 -22.61
N GLY A 813 -25.34 -18.29 -23.64
CA GLY A 813 -26.70 -18.44 -24.15
C GLY A 813 -27.36 -17.09 -24.39
N PRO A 814 -28.48 -17.02 -25.15
CA PRO A 814 -29.18 -15.76 -25.29
C PRO A 814 -29.79 -15.36 -23.94
N TRP A 815 -29.31 -14.25 -23.39
CA TRP A 815 -29.86 -13.58 -22.22
C TRP A 815 -30.66 -12.38 -22.68
N ARG A 816 -31.87 -12.17 -22.17
CA ARG A 816 -32.56 -10.88 -22.27
C ARG A 816 -31.83 -9.88 -21.39
N LEU A 817 -31.46 -8.74 -21.96
CA LEU A 817 -30.62 -7.75 -21.31
C LEU A 817 -31.43 -6.49 -20.96
N GLU A 818 -31.30 -6.01 -19.73
CA GLU A 818 -31.89 -4.77 -19.23
C GLU A 818 -30.86 -4.04 -18.35
N THR A 819 -30.86 -2.71 -18.35
CA THR A 819 -29.99 -1.89 -17.46
C THR A 819 -30.83 -0.95 -16.60
N VAL A 820 -30.44 -0.81 -15.33
CA VAL A 820 -31.13 0.12 -14.42
C VAL A 820 -30.83 1.55 -14.83
N GLN A 821 -29.55 1.89 -14.93
CA GLN A 821 -29.08 3.20 -15.40
C GLN A 821 -29.11 3.29 -16.93
N PRO A 822 -29.29 4.48 -17.51
CA PRO A 822 -29.03 4.69 -18.94
C PRO A 822 -27.54 4.47 -19.27
N ASN A 823 -27.26 4.10 -20.52
CA ASN A 823 -25.89 3.97 -21.00
C ASN A 823 -25.23 5.33 -21.21
N THR A 824 -23.90 5.35 -21.25
CA THR A 824 -23.09 6.56 -21.40
C THR A 824 -22.08 6.42 -22.56
N LEU A 825 -21.91 7.51 -23.31
CA LEU A 825 -20.76 7.73 -24.19
C LEU A 825 -19.81 8.71 -23.49
N ARG A 826 -18.60 8.24 -23.18
CA ARG A 826 -17.49 9.07 -22.72
C ARG A 826 -16.84 9.79 -23.91
N ILE A 827 -16.68 11.11 -23.81
CA ILE A 827 -16.05 11.98 -24.79
C ILE A 827 -14.78 12.56 -24.16
N GLY A 828 -13.67 11.85 -24.33
CA GLY A 828 -12.34 12.27 -23.83
C GLY A 828 -11.38 12.75 -24.92
N GLN A 829 -11.79 12.75 -26.19
CA GLN A 829 -10.95 13.09 -27.35
C GLN A 829 -11.64 14.13 -28.23
N PHE A 830 -10.87 15.12 -28.68
CA PHE A 830 -11.36 16.26 -29.45
C PHE A 830 -10.40 16.62 -30.58
N HIS A 831 -10.92 17.21 -31.66
CA HIS A 831 -10.12 18.02 -32.56
C HIS A 831 -9.93 19.40 -31.94
N LEU A 832 -8.69 19.80 -31.67
CA LEU A 832 -8.33 21.07 -31.06
C LEU A 832 -7.74 22.00 -32.12
N THR A 833 -8.27 23.22 -32.21
CA THR A 833 -7.64 24.36 -32.88
C THR A 833 -7.42 25.46 -31.85
N ALA A 834 -6.16 25.82 -31.57
CA ALA A 834 -5.82 26.91 -30.64
C ALA A 834 -5.35 28.15 -31.41
N MET A 835 -5.86 29.32 -31.04
CA MET A 835 -5.68 30.58 -31.77
C MET A 835 -5.35 31.75 -30.85
N ASN A 836 -4.59 32.71 -31.36
CA ASN A 836 -4.42 34.04 -30.77
C ASN A 836 -4.68 35.13 -31.82
N ASP A 837 -4.38 36.39 -31.48
CA ASP A 837 -4.54 37.55 -32.36
C ASP A 837 -3.76 37.43 -33.69
N ASN A 838 -2.73 36.59 -33.75
CA ASN A 838 -1.92 36.36 -34.94
C ASN A 838 -2.37 35.14 -35.78
N GLY A 839 -3.45 34.46 -35.38
CA GLY A 839 -4.02 33.30 -36.08
C GLY A 839 -3.89 31.98 -35.31
N VAL A 840 -3.90 30.86 -36.04
CA VAL A 840 -3.79 29.51 -35.47
C VAL A 840 -2.37 29.25 -34.97
N ILE A 841 -2.26 28.86 -33.71
CA ILE A 841 -1.02 28.51 -33.02
C ILE A 841 -0.71 27.02 -33.22
N LEU A 842 -1.67 26.17 -32.89
CA LEU A 842 -1.56 24.71 -32.97
C LEU A 842 -2.90 24.10 -33.34
N GLU A 843 -2.83 22.92 -33.96
CA GLU A 843 -3.99 22.13 -34.32
C GLU A 843 -3.70 20.65 -34.07
N SER A 844 -4.63 19.92 -33.48
CA SER A 844 -4.54 18.49 -33.27
C SER A 844 -5.87 17.82 -33.60
N LYS A 845 -5.81 16.71 -34.35
CA LYS A 845 -7.00 15.89 -34.63
C LYS A 845 -7.41 14.99 -33.46
N HIS A 846 -6.49 14.75 -32.52
CA HIS A 846 -6.67 13.84 -31.39
C HIS A 846 -6.06 14.49 -30.14
N ALA A 847 -6.77 15.45 -29.55
CA ALA A 847 -6.42 16.07 -28.29
C ALA A 847 -7.24 15.44 -27.16
N ALA A 848 -6.54 14.81 -26.20
CA ALA A 848 -7.17 14.29 -25.00
C ALA A 848 -7.61 15.41 -24.06
N ALA A 849 -8.69 15.18 -23.29
CA ALA A 849 -9.07 16.05 -22.18
C ALA A 849 -7.98 16.03 -21.09
N LYS A 850 -7.34 17.19 -20.87
CA LYS A 850 -6.29 17.47 -19.88
C LYS A 850 -5.95 18.98 -19.95
N PRO A 851 -5.19 19.53 -18.99
CA PRO A 851 -4.74 20.92 -19.06
C PRO A 851 -4.12 21.32 -20.40
N PHE A 852 -4.35 22.57 -20.81
CA PHE A 852 -3.84 23.08 -22.07
C PHE A 852 -2.31 23.02 -22.14
N ILE A 853 -1.60 23.23 -21.02
CA ILE A 853 -0.13 23.13 -21.01
C ILE A 853 0.37 21.73 -21.42
N ASP A 854 -0.32 20.66 -21.01
CA ASP A 854 0.02 19.30 -21.39
C ASP A 854 -0.30 19.02 -22.86
N GLN A 855 -1.43 19.53 -23.36
CA GLN A 855 -1.77 19.49 -24.79
C GLN A 855 -0.72 20.24 -25.62
N ALA A 856 -0.29 21.43 -25.17
CA ALA A 856 0.72 22.24 -25.82
C ALA A 856 2.10 21.57 -25.81
N ALA A 857 2.48 20.92 -24.70
CA ALA A 857 3.74 20.19 -24.57
C ALA A 857 3.84 19.01 -25.54
N GLU A 858 2.75 18.27 -25.78
CA GLU A 858 2.74 17.18 -26.76
C GLU A 858 2.86 17.69 -28.20
N LEU A 859 2.19 18.82 -28.50
CA LEU A 859 2.12 19.39 -29.84
C LEU A 859 3.32 20.29 -30.17
N SER A 860 4.13 20.69 -29.18
CA SER A 860 5.31 21.55 -29.39
C SER A 860 6.37 20.92 -30.31
N LYS A 861 6.33 19.60 -30.50
CA LYS A 861 7.19 18.88 -31.45
C LYS A 861 6.88 19.22 -32.91
N GLN A 862 5.65 19.66 -33.19
CA GLN A 862 5.13 19.88 -34.54
C GLN A 862 4.71 21.34 -34.79
N HIS A 863 4.50 22.12 -33.72
CA HIS A 863 4.01 23.50 -33.77
C HIS A 863 4.91 24.46 -32.99
N HIS A 864 4.90 25.74 -33.38
CA HIS A 864 5.56 26.79 -32.63
C HIS A 864 4.63 27.36 -31.56
N LEU A 865 5.05 27.28 -30.30
CA LEU A 865 4.31 27.88 -29.19
C LEU A 865 4.50 29.40 -29.14
N PRO A 866 3.46 30.17 -28.78
CA PRO A 866 3.54 31.60 -28.68
C PRO A 866 4.18 31.93 -27.34
N LEU A 867 5.43 32.38 -27.36
CA LEU A 867 6.17 32.68 -26.14
C LEU A 867 6.17 34.18 -25.86
N GLN A 868 5.90 34.54 -24.61
CA GLN A 868 6.25 35.85 -24.07
C GLN A 868 7.47 35.70 -23.17
N PHE A 869 8.34 36.70 -23.19
CA PHE A 869 9.59 36.67 -22.46
C PHE A 869 9.61 37.73 -21.38
N ASN A 870 9.74 37.29 -20.12
CA ASN A 870 9.85 38.17 -18.97
C ASN A 870 11.31 38.19 -18.48
N GLN A 871 11.81 39.38 -18.15
CA GLN A 871 13.16 39.55 -17.62
C GLN A 871 13.14 40.63 -16.53
N VAL A 872 13.59 40.28 -15.33
CA VAL A 872 13.86 41.24 -14.25
C VAL A 872 15.27 41.81 -14.46
N PHE A 873 15.54 43.04 -13.99
CA PHE A 873 16.86 43.65 -14.10
C PHE A 873 17.95 42.73 -13.49
N GLY A 874 18.96 42.37 -14.29
CA GLY A 874 20.06 41.50 -13.85
C GLY A 874 19.79 39.99 -13.86
N THR A 875 18.61 39.50 -14.28
CA THR A 875 18.31 38.06 -14.35
C THR A 875 18.28 37.54 -15.80
N PRO A 876 18.46 36.23 -16.02
CA PRO A 876 18.16 35.61 -17.31
C PRO A 876 16.70 35.87 -17.72
N LYS A 877 16.48 35.94 -19.04
CA LYS A 877 15.15 36.08 -19.63
C LYS A 877 14.46 34.71 -19.60
N LYS A 878 13.25 34.63 -19.02
CA LYS A 878 12.44 33.41 -18.94
C LYS A 878 11.33 33.45 -20.00
N ALA A 879 11.13 32.32 -20.68
CA ALA A 879 10.02 32.13 -21.61
C ALA A 879 8.80 31.55 -20.87
N VAL A 880 7.61 32.06 -21.17
CA VAL A 880 6.33 31.47 -20.75
C VAL A 880 5.35 31.55 -21.93
N ILE A 881 4.29 30.76 -21.93
CA ILE A 881 3.26 30.86 -22.97
C ILE A 881 2.58 32.24 -22.89
N ALA A 882 2.37 32.85 -24.07
CA ALA A 882 1.68 34.12 -24.23
C ALA A 882 0.17 33.90 -24.25
N TYR A 883 -0.45 33.93 -23.07
CA TYR A 883 -1.90 33.99 -22.89
C TYR A 883 -2.45 35.41 -23.15
N PRO A 884 -3.74 35.55 -23.51
CA PRO A 884 -4.76 34.50 -23.58
C PRO A 884 -4.77 33.78 -24.95
N ILE A 885 -5.20 32.51 -24.95
CA ILE A 885 -5.35 31.66 -26.13
C ILE A 885 -6.80 31.19 -26.22
N GLN A 886 -7.40 31.30 -27.41
CA GLN A 886 -8.72 30.75 -27.67
C GLN A 886 -8.58 29.34 -28.23
N CYS A 887 -9.08 28.34 -27.49
CA CYS A 887 -9.07 26.95 -27.90
C CYS A 887 -10.48 26.54 -28.37
N ARG A 888 -10.61 26.07 -29.60
CA ARG A 888 -11.82 25.46 -30.13
C ARG A 888 -11.64 23.94 -30.14
N TYR A 889 -12.43 23.23 -29.36
CA TYR A 889 -12.50 21.78 -29.30
C TYR A 889 -13.75 21.30 -30.04
N THR A 890 -13.60 20.38 -30.99
CA THR A 890 -14.73 19.80 -31.73
C THR A 890 -14.71 18.28 -31.68
N THR A 891 -15.88 17.66 -31.67
CA THR A 891 -16.05 16.21 -31.80
C THR A 891 -17.38 15.91 -32.47
N ALA A 892 -17.51 14.73 -33.07
CA ALA A 892 -18.71 14.36 -33.80
C ALA A 892 -19.14 12.92 -33.50
N PHE A 893 -20.45 12.71 -33.50
CA PHE A 893 -21.08 11.40 -33.33
C PHE A 893 -22.30 11.28 -34.23
N GLU A 894 -22.61 10.06 -34.64
CA GLU A 894 -23.75 9.78 -35.52
C GLU A 894 -24.94 9.27 -34.70
N LEU A 895 -26.12 9.86 -34.92
CA LEU A 895 -27.37 9.42 -34.34
C LEU A 895 -28.13 8.52 -35.33
N ARG A 896 -28.05 7.19 -35.13
CA ARG A 896 -28.74 6.20 -35.98
C ARG A 896 -30.11 5.79 -35.47
N THR A 897 -30.42 6.13 -34.22
CA THR A 897 -31.73 5.88 -33.61
C THR A 897 -32.27 7.16 -32.97
N ALA A 898 -33.59 7.36 -33.02
CA ALA A 898 -34.20 8.50 -32.35
C ALA A 898 -34.18 8.25 -30.83
N LEU A 899 -33.72 9.24 -30.06
CA LEU A 899 -33.63 9.13 -28.61
C LEU A 899 -34.80 9.87 -27.96
N PRO A 900 -35.47 9.25 -26.96
CA PRO A 900 -36.52 9.94 -26.22
C PRO A 900 -35.95 11.07 -25.36
N VAL A 901 -34.76 10.84 -24.77
CA VAL A 901 -33.98 11.80 -24.00
C VAL A 901 -32.49 11.49 -24.23
N CYS A 902 -31.68 12.52 -24.44
CA CYS A 902 -30.23 12.48 -24.44
C CYS A 902 -29.69 13.66 -23.62
N MET A 903 -28.98 13.35 -22.54
CA MET A 903 -28.36 14.34 -21.66
C MET A 903 -26.89 14.50 -22.02
N ILE A 904 -26.38 15.73 -22.01
CA ILE A 904 -24.95 15.97 -21.84
C ILE A 904 -24.69 16.27 -20.36
N PHE A 905 -23.68 15.64 -19.78
CA PHE A 905 -23.24 15.95 -18.41
C PHE A 905 -21.72 15.94 -18.28
N MET A 906 -21.23 16.58 -17.23
CA MET A 906 -19.81 16.69 -16.91
C MET A 906 -19.63 17.08 -15.44
N ASP A 907 -18.41 16.95 -14.92
CA ASP A 907 -18.06 17.61 -13.66
C ASP A 907 -18.08 19.13 -13.85
N ARG A 908 -18.50 19.87 -12.82
CA ARG A 908 -18.52 21.34 -12.88
C ARG A 908 -17.17 21.95 -13.27
N ALA A 909 -16.07 21.28 -12.89
CA ALA A 909 -14.70 21.69 -13.17
C ALA A 909 -14.14 21.14 -14.49
N ALA A 910 -14.89 20.36 -15.27
CA ALA A 910 -14.37 19.68 -16.47
C ALA A 910 -13.89 20.64 -17.56
N ILE A 911 -14.48 21.84 -17.63
CA ILE A 911 -14.05 22.92 -18.52
C ILE A 911 -13.59 24.10 -17.65
N ALA A 912 -12.28 24.33 -17.63
CA ALA A 912 -11.64 25.41 -16.88
C ALA A 912 -11.33 26.60 -17.80
N GLY A 913 -11.68 27.80 -17.35
CA GLY A 913 -11.66 29.03 -18.16
C GLY A 913 -13.06 29.47 -18.59
N THR A 914 -13.17 30.58 -19.33
CA THR A 914 -14.47 31.04 -19.85
C THR A 914 -14.81 30.26 -21.11
N TRP A 915 -15.99 29.65 -21.18
CA TRP A 915 -16.35 28.78 -22.29
C TRP A 915 -17.76 28.98 -22.84
N THR A 916 -17.96 28.57 -24.08
CA THR A 916 -19.26 28.46 -24.77
C THR A 916 -19.36 27.11 -25.46
N MET A 917 -20.57 26.56 -25.54
CA MET A 917 -20.84 25.26 -26.17
C MET A 917 -21.91 25.41 -27.26
N GLU A 918 -21.75 24.68 -28.36
CA GLU A 918 -22.74 24.58 -29.43
C GLU A 918 -22.87 23.13 -29.90
N ILE A 919 -24.10 22.73 -30.24
CA ILE A 919 -24.39 21.46 -30.92
C ILE A 919 -25.03 21.80 -32.26
N ASN A 920 -24.47 21.27 -33.36
CA ASN A 920 -24.94 21.55 -34.72
C ASN A 920 -25.02 23.05 -35.07
N GLY A 921 -24.18 23.88 -34.44
CA GLY A 921 -24.16 25.34 -34.58
C GLY A 921 -25.21 26.08 -33.75
N GLU A 922 -26.03 25.38 -32.96
CA GLU A 922 -26.97 25.99 -32.02
C GLU A 922 -26.33 26.13 -30.63
N PRO A 923 -26.31 27.35 -30.03
CA PRO A 923 -25.61 27.58 -28.77
C PRO A 923 -26.39 27.04 -27.56
N ILE A 924 -25.64 26.42 -26.64
CA ILE A 924 -26.11 25.97 -25.33
C ILE A 924 -25.53 26.89 -24.26
N GLY A 925 -26.40 27.70 -23.65
CA GLY A 925 -26.01 28.62 -22.58
C GLY A 925 -25.58 27.86 -21.31
N PRO A 926 -24.54 28.31 -20.59
CA PRO A 926 -24.12 27.71 -19.31
C PRO A 926 -25.24 27.66 -18.26
N ASP A 927 -26.22 28.57 -18.33
CA ASP A 927 -27.38 28.63 -17.44
C ASP A 927 -28.36 27.45 -17.60
N ARG A 928 -28.31 26.74 -18.74
CA ARG A 928 -29.08 25.50 -18.94
C ARG A 928 -28.53 24.33 -18.15
N PHE A 929 -27.25 24.33 -17.79
CA PHE A 929 -26.64 23.28 -16.99
C PHE A 929 -27.10 23.38 -15.54
N LYS A 930 -27.73 22.32 -15.04
CA LYS A 930 -28.22 22.20 -13.66
C LYS A 930 -27.39 21.17 -12.91
N SER A 931 -27.27 21.33 -11.59
CA SER A 931 -26.65 20.30 -10.75
C SER A 931 -27.40 18.99 -10.85
N MET A 932 -26.67 17.89 -10.96
CA MET A 932 -27.18 16.53 -11.03
C MET A 932 -26.22 15.64 -10.23
N GLU A 933 -26.70 14.52 -9.73
CA GLU A 933 -25.86 13.55 -9.03
C GLU A 933 -25.90 12.24 -9.83
N ILE A 934 -24.94 12.08 -10.75
CA ILE A 934 -24.79 10.85 -11.55
C ILE A 934 -23.72 9.97 -10.91
N THR A 935 -22.51 10.50 -10.80
CA THR A 935 -21.40 9.86 -10.07
C THR A 935 -20.98 10.67 -8.86
N ASP A 936 -21.21 11.98 -8.86
CA ASP A 936 -20.79 12.89 -7.82
C ASP A 936 -21.74 14.09 -7.70
N TYR A 937 -21.83 14.70 -6.52
CA TYR A 937 -22.72 15.84 -6.29
C TYR A 937 -22.28 17.11 -7.05
N THR A 938 -21.04 17.13 -7.55
CA THR A 938 -20.50 18.23 -8.36
C THR A 938 -20.84 18.12 -9.85
N ASN A 939 -21.52 17.06 -10.31
CA ASN A 939 -21.88 16.96 -11.72
C ASN A 939 -22.92 18.04 -12.11
N ILE A 940 -22.84 18.49 -13.35
CA ILE A 940 -23.82 19.35 -14.00
C ILE A 940 -24.22 18.77 -15.35
N GLY A 941 -25.48 18.98 -15.75
CA GLY A 941 -25.96 18.47 -17.04
C GLY A 941 -27.12 19.26 -17.64
N CYS A 942 -27.37 19.00 -18.92
CA CYS A 942 -28.40 19.64 -19.75
C CYS A 942 -29.03 18.60 -20.68
N ASP A 943 -30.35 18.64 -20.85
CA ASP A 943 -31.03 17.87 -21.90
C ASP A 943 -30.69 18.50 -23.25
N ILE A 944 -30.14 17.71 -24.15
CA ILE A 944 -29.72 18.15 -25.48
C ILE A 944 -30.58 17.56 -26.59
N THR A 945 -31.65 16.83 -26.25
CA THR A 945 -32.47 16.08 -27.22
C THR A 945 -32.97 16.97 -28.38
N GLU A 946 -33.37 18.21 -28.07
CA GLU A 946 -33.88 19.18 -29.07
C GLU A 946 -32.82 19.67 -30.07
N PHE A 947 -31.53 19.58 -29.75
CA PHE A 947 -30.43 20.01 -30.60
C PHE A 947 -29.90 18.90 -31.52
N LEU A 948 -30.32 17.66 -31.27
CA LEU A 948 -29.86 16.49 -32.01
C LEU A 948 -30.66 16.31 -33.31
N ARG A 949 -29.96 15.89 -34.37
CA ARG A 949 -30.56 15.50 -35.65
C ARG A 949 -30.15 14.08 -36.02
N THR A 950 -30.99 13.39 -36.79
CA THR A 950 -30.62 12.09 -37.37
C THR A 950 -29.37 12.23 -38.24
N GLY A 951 -28.45 11.28 -38.13
CA GLY A 951 -27.14 11.33 -38.80
C GLY A 951 -26.09 12.06 -37.98
N LEU A 952 -25.18 12.79 -38.64
CA LEU A 952 -24.02 13.40 -37.99
C LEU A 952 -24.39 14.61 -37.12
N ASN A 953 -23.96 14.57 -35.87
CA ASN A 953 -24.03 15.66 -34.91
C ASN A 953 -22.63 16.12 -34.53
N GLU A 954 -22.40 17.43 -34.48
CA GLU A 954 -21.12 18.02 -34.10
C GLU A 954 -21.30 18.81 -32.79
N LEU A 955 -20.44 18.53 -31.81
CA LEU A 955 -20.28 19.28 -30.57
C LEU A 955 -19.03 20.16 -30.70
N THR A 956 -19.19 21.47 -30.53
CA THR A 956 -18.07 22.42 -30.48
C THR A 956 -18.08 23.14 -29.13
N ILE A 957 -16.89 23.26 -28.53
CA ILE A 957 -16.65 23.99 -27.29
C ILE A 957 -15.51 24.96 -27.53
N THR A 958 -15.75 26.24 -27.24
CA THR A 958 -14.70 27.26 -27.29
C THR A 958 -14.34 27.68 -25.88
N VAL A 959 -13.06 27.62 -25.53
CA VAL A 959 -12.53 27.99 -24.21
C VAL A 959 -11.51 29.11 -24.37
N GLN A 960 -11.64 30.15 -23.55
CA GLN A 960 -10.61 31.18 -23.40
C GLN A 960 -9.65 30.78 -22.29
N VAL A 961 -8.47 30.29 -22.70
CA VAL A 961 -7.38 29.84 -21.82
C VAL A 961 -6.49 31.04 -21.47
N THR A 962 -6.28 31.26 -20.18
CA THR A 962 -5.52 32.39 -19.63
C THR A 962 -4.31 31.95 -18.79
N LYS A 963 -4.20 30.66 -18.48
CA LYS A 963 -3.15 30.03 -17.67
C LYS A 963 -3.02 28.54 -18.01
N ASP A 964 -1.96 27.92 -17.51
CA ASP A 964 -1.48 26.59 -17.91
C ASP A 964 -2.51 25.48 -17.64
N GLU A 965 -3.20 25.55 -16.51
CA GLU A 965 -4.12 24.52 -16.03
C GLU A 965 -5.55 24.59 -16.63
N GLU A 966 -5.83 25.52 -17.53
CA GLU A 966 -7.17 25.71 -18.14
C GLU A 966 -7.38 24.87 -19.41
N GLY A 967 -8.62 24.82 -19.94
CA GLY A 967 -9.00 24.01 -21.10
C GLY A 967 -10.13 23.02 -20.79
N ILE A 968 -10.33 22.01 -21.64
CA ILE A 968 -11.13 20.83 -21.29
C ILE A 968 -10.22 19.86 -20.54
N ILE A 969 -10.31 19.85 -19.22
CA ILE A 969 -9.39 19.13 -18.33
C ILE A 969 -9.91 17.77 -17.88
N ASP A 970 -11.18 17.48 -18.16
CA ASP A 970 -11.85 16.20 -17.84
C ASP A 970 -12.86 15.86 -18.96
N PRO A 971 -13.17 14.58 -19.23
CA PRO A 971 -14.09 14.18 -20.29
C PRO A 971 -15.51 14.73 -20.09
N LEU A 972 -16.24 14.80 -21.20
CA LEU A 972 -17.68 15.08 -21.22
C LEU A 972 -18.45 13.80 -21.52
N TYR A 973 -19.74 13.78 -21.20
CA TYR A 973 -20.52 12.55 -21.28
C TYR A 973 -21.87 12.79 -21.95
N LEU A 974 -22.26 11.88 -22.85
CA LEU A 974 -23.65 11.77 -23.31
C LEU A 974 -24.31 10.58 -22.61
N GLN A 975 -25.50 10.77 -22.06
CA GLN A 975 -26.24 9.73 -21.35
C GLN A 975 -27.65 9.56 -21.93
N GLY A 976 -28.07 8.32 -22.13
CA GLY A 976 -29.39 8.01 -22.65
C GLY A 976 -29.63 6.51 -22.86
N ARG A 977 -30.82 6.19 -23.37
CA ARG A 977 -31.23 4.83 -23.73
C ARG A 977 -30.76 4.51 -25.15
N PHE A 978 -29.46 4.19 -25.30
CA PHE A 978 -28.81 3.86 -26.56
C PHE A 978 -27.63 2.89 -26.39
N GLY A 979 -27.28 2.18 -27.47
CA GLY A 979 -25.99 1.50 -27.61
C GLY A 979 -24.93 2.40 -28.25
N VAL A 980 -23.64 2.09 -28.04
CA VAL A 980 -22.49 2.80 -28.62
C VAL A 980 -21.70 1.86 -29.52
N GLU A 981 -21.57 2.22 -30.79
CA GLU A 981 -20.79 1.48 -31.79
C GLU A 981 -19.61 2.33 -32.27
N PHE A 982 -18.40 1.76 -32.23
CA PHE A 982 -17.18 2.40 -32.73
C PHE A 982 -16.84 1.90 -34.13
N HIS A 983 -16.48 2.83 -35.02
CA HIS A 983 -16.06 2.53 -36.39
C HIS A 983 -14.54 2.65 -36.55
N HIS A 984 -14.00 1.96 -37.55
CA HIS A 984 -12.57 1.93 -37.89
C HIS A 984 -11.90 3.31 -38.10
N GLU A 985 -12.66 4.35 -38.44
CA GLU A 985 -12.16 5.72 -38.61
C GLU A 985 -12.24 6.57 -37.33
N GLY A 986 -12.59 5.97 -36.18
CA GLY A 986 -12.77 6.66 -34.89
C GLY A 986 -14.12 7.35 -34.71
N MET A 987 -15.01 7.31 -35.72
CA MET A 987 -16.38 7.79 -35.60
C MET A 987 -17.20 6.91 -34.65
N VAL A 988 -18.05 7.53 -33.85
CA VAL A 988 -18.96 6.86 -32.90
C VAL A 988 -20.40 6.99 -33.37
N SER A 989 -21.18 5.90 -33.32
CA SER A 989 -22.62 5.92 -33.58
C SER A 989 -23.41 5.57 -32.31
N LEU A 990 -24.44 6.35 -32.03
CA LEU A 990 -25.49 6.02 -31.08
C LEU A 990 -26.55 5.18 -31.78
N VAL A 991 -26.69 3.93 -31.37
CA VAL A 991 -27.55 2.89 -31.96
C VAL A 991 -28.63 2.45 -30.98
N HIS A 992 -29.53 1.57 -31.41
CA HIS A 992 -30.48 0.93 -30.49
C HIS A 992 -29.76 0.15 -29.40
N GLU A 993 -30.32 0.17 -28.19
CA GLU A 993 -29.80 -0.64 -27.09
C GLU A 993 -29.83 -2.14 -27.41
N PRO A 994 -28.83 -2.90 -26.95
CA PRO A 994 -28.86 -4.36 -27.04
C PRO A 994 -30.02 -4.91 -26.19
N GLY A 995 -30.95 -5.62 -26.82
CA GLY A 995 -32.01 -6.35 -26.10
C GLY A 995 -31.58 -7.73 -25.59
N THR A 996 -30.41 -8.21 -26.03
CA THR A 996 -29.88 -9.53 -25.69
C THR A 996 -28.37 -9.54 -25.53
N ALA A 997 -27.85 -10.40 -24.65
CA ALA A 997 -26.44 -10.73 -24.53
C ALA A 997 -26.19 -12.21 -24.88
N VAL A 998 -25.00 -12.53 -25.39
CA VAL A 998 -24.62 -13.91 -25.78
C VAL A 998 -23.98 -14.71 -24.65
N ARG A 999 -23.42 -13.99 -23.66
CA ARG A 999 -22.80 -14.56 -22.46
C ARG A 999 -22.76 -13.51 -21.35
N ILE A 1000 -22.58 -13.97 -20.12
CA ILE A 1000 -22.17 -13.15 -18.98
C ILE A 1000 -20.67 -13.33 -18.80
N ALA A 1001 -19.89 -12.25 -18.84
CA ALA A 1001 -18.42 -12.30 -18.78
C ALA A 1001 -17.83 -11.00 -18.19
N PRO A 1002 -16.54 -10.99 -17.81
CA PRO A 1002 -15.89 -9.82 -17.20
C PRO A 1002 -15.71 -8.64 -18.16
N GLU A 1003 -15.67 -8.89 -19.47
CA GLU A 1003 -15.50 -7.81 -20.44
C GLU A 1003 -16.78 -6.96 -20.54
N PRO A 1004 -16.65 -5.66 -20.88
CA PRO A 1004 -17.81 -4.79 -21.08
C PRO A 1004 -18.79 -5.39 -22.08
N GLN A 1005 -20.08 -5.36 -21.73
CA GLN A 1005 -21.16 -5.80 -22.61
C GLN A 1005 -21.10 -5.05 -23.95
N PRO A 1006 -21.10 -5.75 -25.11
CA PRO A 1006 -21.15 -5.10 -26.41
C PRO A 1006 -22.24 -4.03 -26.51
N LEU A 1007 -21.88 -2.88 -27.09
CA LEU A 1007 -22.64 -1.62 -27.15
C LEU A 1007 -22.75 -0.82 -25.84
N TYR A 1008 -22.27 -1.33 -24.72
CA TYR A 1008 -22.20 -0.65 -23.41
C TYR A 1008 -20.75 -0.48 -22.92
N PRO A 1009 -19.86 0.15 -23.72
CA PRO A 1009 -18.42 0.22 -23.44
C PRO A 1009 -18.09 1.02 -22.17
N HIS A 1010 -18.83 2.10 -21.90
CA HIS A 1010 -18.58 3.00 -20.75
C HIS A 1010 -19.66 2.90 -19.67
N PHE A 1011 -20.43 1.80 -19.67
CA PHE A 1011 -21.51 1.63 -18.71
C PHE A 1011 -20.95 1.42 -17.31
N ALA A 1012 -21.47 2.17 -16.33
CA ALA A 1012 -21.23 1.98 -14.92
C ALA A 1012 -22.57 1.95 -14.19
N GLY A 1013 -22.88 0.86 -13.50
CA GLY A 1013 -24.20 0.63 -12.92
C GLY A 1013 -24.57 -0.85 -12.80
N GLU A 1014 -25.87 -1.12 -12.79
CA GLU A 1014 -26.43 -2.48 -12.69
C GLU A 1014 -27.01 -2.95 -14.02
N THR A 1015 -26.53 -4.12 -14.46
CA THR A 1015 -27.02 -4.84 -15.63
C THR A 1015 -27.77 -6.11 -15.22
N SER A 1016 -28.97 -6.33 -15.75
CA SER A 1016 -29.83 -7.48 -15.51
C SER A 1016 -29.86 -8.40 -16.73
N TYR A 1017 -29.49 -9.67 -16.53
CA TYR A 1017 -29.52 -10.74 -17.52
C TYR A 1017 -30.63 -11.73 -17.16
N LYS A 1018 -31.62 -11.93 -18.03
CA LYS A 1018 -32.78 -12.80 -17.78
C LYS A 1018 -32.86 -13.91 -18.81
N ARG A 1019 -33.13 -15.14 -18.37
CA ARG A 1019 -33.49 -16.24 -19.29
C ARG A 1019 -34.37 -17.28 -18.59
N SER A 1020 -34.95 -18.17 -19.39
CA SER A 1020 -35.64 -19.35 -18.86
C SER A 1020 -34.72 -20.56 -18.86
N PHE A 1021 -34.87 -21.44 -17.88
CA PHE A 1021 -34.31 -22.79 -17.88
C PHE A 1021 -35.40 -23.81 -17.54
N TRP A 1022 -35.25 -25.01 -18.07
CA TRP A 1022 -36.21 -26.09 -17.88
C TRP A 1022 -35.77 -27.01 -16.74
N LEU A 1023 -36.70 -27.40 -15.88
CA LEU A 1023 -36.49 -28.38 -14.81
C LEU A 1023 -37.56 -29.47 -14.89
N ASP A 1024 -37.17 -30.74 -15.05
CA ASP A 1024 -38.13 -31.84 -15.23
C ASP A 1024 -39.05 -32.00 -14.00
N GLN A 1025 -38.45 -32.10 -12.82
CA GLN A 1025 -39.11 -31.93 -11.51
C GLN A 1025 -38.08 -31.39 -10.51
N PRO A 1026 -38.47 -30.49 -9.59
CA PRO A 1026 -37.66 -30.17 -8.41
C PRO A 1026 -37.44 -31.43 -7.58
N ASP A 1027 -36.29 -31.52 -6.91
CA ASP A 1027 -36.01 -32.62 -6.00
C ASP A 1027 -36.96 -32.53 -4.80
N ALA A 1028 -37.96 -33.41 -4.74
CA ALA A 1028 -39.00 -33.36 -3.71
C ALA A 1028 -38.48 -33.76 -2.32
N ASP A 1029 -37.27 -34.33 -2.26
CA ASP A 1029 -36.66 -34.83 -1.03
C ASP A 1029 -35.73 -33.79 -0.35
N THR A 1030 -35.49 -32.60 -0.96
CA THR A 1030 -34.69 -31.52 -0.37
C THR A 1030 -35.50 -30.22 -0.15
N ASP A 1031 -35.33 -29.59 1.03
CA ASP A 1031 -35.97 -28.30 1.35
C ASP A 1031 -35.34 -27.13 0.55
N ASP A 1032 -34.08 -27.30 0.14
CA ASP A 1032 -33.20 -26.31 -0.46
C ASP A 1032 -32.46 -26.85 -1.69
N PHE A 1033 -32.01 -25.92 -2.55
CA PHE A 1033 -31.17 -26.18 -3.72
C PHE A 1033 -29.99 -25.21 -3.77
N GLU A 1034 -28.89 -25.66 -4.38
CA GLU A 1034 -27.71 -24.85 -4.67
C GLU A 1034 -27.64 -24.53 -6.16
N LEU A 1035 -27.15 -23.34 -6.50
CA LEU A 1035 -26.99 -22.86 -7.86
C LEU A 1035 -25.57 -22.33 -8.10
N GLU A 1036 -24.98 -22.75 -9.21
CA GLU A 1036 -23.70 -22.28 -9.72
C GLU A 1036 -23.78 -21.99 -11.22
N PHE A 1037 -22.81 -21.21 -11.72
CA PHE A 1037 -22.63 -21.02 -13.14
C PHE A 1037 -21.39 -21.74 -13.65
N SER A 1038 -21.48 -22.41 -14.80
CA SER A 1038 -20.28 -22.94 -15.46
C SER A 1038 -19.49 -21.80 -16.09
N GLU A 1039 -18.15 -21.87 -15.99
CA GLU A 1039 -17.23 -20.88 -16.58
C GLU A 1039 -17.44 -19.45 -16.04
N TRP A 1040 -17.83 -19.34 -14.76
CA TRP A 1040 -17.97 -18.05 -14.10
C TRP A 1040 -16.60 -17.37 -13.90
N ARG A 1041 -16.44 -16.16 -14.43
CA ARG A 1041 -15.22 -15.35 -14.29
C ARG A 1041 -15.47 -13.93 -13.77
N VAL A 1042 -16.73 -13.54 -13.61
CA VAL A 1042 -17.09 -12.18 -13.16
C VAL A 1042 -16.74 -12.02 -11.68
N GLN A 1043 -16.01 -10.96 -11.37
CA GLN A 1043 -15.57 -10.61 -9.99
C GLN A 1043 -16.33 -9.40 -9.43
N ASP A 1044 -17.28 -8.87 -10.18
CA ASP A 1044 -18.19 -7.81 -9.76
C ASP A 1044 -19.28 -8.33 -8.80
N VAL A 1045 -20.01 -7.39 -8.20
CA VAL A 1045 -21.11 -7.73 -7.29
C VAL A 1045 -22.27 -8.34 -8.06
N THR A 1046 -22.71 -9.52 -7.66
CA THR A 1046 -23.72 -10.30 -8.38
C THR A 1046 -24.88 -10.72 -7.49
N GLU A 1047 -26.10 -10.39 -7.89
CA GLU A 1047 -27.35 -10.90 -7.31
C GLU A 1047 -28.00 -11.90 -8.28
N VAL A 1048 -28.51 -13.01 -7.75
CA VAL A 1048 -29.27 -13.98 -8.55
C VAL A 1048 -30.69 -14.09 -8.02
N LEU A 1049 -31.67 -14.09 -8.91
CA LEU A 1049 -33.07 -14.34 -8.59
C LEU A 1049 -33.59 -15.52 -9.43
N VAL A 1050 -34.42 -16.35 -8.81
CA VAL A 1050 -35.13 -17.45 -9.47
C VAL A 1050 -36.62 -17.27 -9.26
N ASN A 1051 -37.39 -17.22 -10.34
CA ASN A 1051 -38.83 -16.97 -10.33
C ASN A 1051 -39.24 -15.73 -9.51
N GLY A 1052 -38.40 -14.69 -9.50
CA GLY A 1052 -38.59 -13.45 -8.76
C GLY A 1052 -38.15 -13.47 -7.29
N HIS A 1053 -37.66 -14.61 -6.78
CA HIS A 1053 -37.10 -14.74 -5.43
C HIS A 1053 -35.59 -14.54 -5.46
N SER A 1054 -35.06 -13.60 -4.67
CA SER A 1054 -33.61 -13.38 -4.57
C SER A 1054 -32.95 -14.51 -3.77
N LEU A 1055 -31.89 -15.06 -4.35
CA LEU A 1055 -30.99 -16.02 -3.69
C LEU A 1055 -29.87 -15.32 -2.90
N GLY A 1056 -29.85 -13.98 -2.91
CA GLY A 1056 -28.85 -13.16 -2.25
C GLY A 1056 -27.78 -12.57 -3.18
N VAL A 1057 -27.01 -11.64 -2.61
CA VAL A 1057 -25.93 -10.92 -3.29
C VAL A 1057 -24.59 -11.53 -2.89
N ARG A 1058 -23.73 -11.82 -3.87
CA ARG A 1058 -22.33 -12.23 -3.68
C ARG A 1058 -21.41 -11.13 -4.20
N CYS A 1059 -20.59 -10.58 -3.31
CA CYS A 1059 -19.55 -9.61 -3.65
C CYS A 1059 -18.20 -10.26 -4.00
N TRP A 1060 -18.03 -11.55 -3.70
CA TRP A 1060 -16.79 -12.29 -3.87
C TRP A 1060 -17.05 -13.81 -3.87
N SER A 1061 -16.01 -14.55 -4.27
CA SER A 1061 -15.92 -16.00 -4.31
C SER A 1061 -16.13 -16.66 -2.94
N PRO A 1062 -16.79 -17.84 -2.85
CA PRO A 1062 -17.40 -18.56 -3.97
C PRO A 1062 -18.67 -17.88 -4.49
N TYR A 1063 -18.83 -17.82 -5.82
CA TYR A 1063 -20.06 -17.37 -6.47
C TYR A 1063 -21.05 -18.54 -6.55
N ARG A 1064 -21.62 -18.86 -5.39
CA ARG A 1064 -22.63 -19.91 -5.19
C ARG A 1064 -23.81 -19.32 -4.43
N TRP A 1065 -25.00 -19.77 -4.78
CA TRP A 1065 -26.24 -19.30 -4.16
C TRP A 1065 -27.10 -20.47 -3.72
N SER A 1066 -27.77 -20.29 -2.58
CA SER A 1066 -28.73 -21.26 -2.04
C SER A 1066 -30.15 -20.68 -2.12
N GLY A 1067 -31.13 -21.52 -2.40
CA GLY A 1067 -32.54 -21.13 -2.41
C GLY A 1067 -33.46 -22.22 -1.90
N GLU A 1068 -34.71 -21.89 -1.59
CA GLU A 1068 -35.70 -22.90 -1.19
C GLU A 1068 -36.21 -23.63 -2.44
N THR A 1069 -36.28 -24.97 -2.38
CA THR A 1069 -36.81 -25.80 -3.47
C THR A 1069 -38.26 -25.42 -3.83
N SER A 1070 -39.01 -24.86 -2.87
CA SER A 1070 -40.37 -24.33 -3.06
C SER A 1070 -40.48 -23.21 -4.11
N TRP A 1071 -39.37 -22.52 -4.40
CA TRP A 1071 -39.31 -21.45 -5.40
C TRP A 1071 -39.19 -21.99 -6.83
N LEU A 1072 -38.78 -23.25 -6.98
CA LEU A 1072 -38.68 -23.94 -8.27
C LEU A 1072 -40.04 -24.52 -8.69
N ARG A 1073 -40.22 -24.66 -10.00
CA ARG A 1073 -41.45 -25.21 -10.60
C ARG A 1073 -41.07 -26.29 -11.63
N PRO A 1074 -41.85 -27.36 -11.77
CA PRO A 1074 -41.72 -28.25 -12.93
C PRO A 1074 -41.94 -27.48 -14.23
N GLY A 1075 -41.06 -27.69 -15.22
CA GLY A 1075 -41.06 -26.97 -16.48
C GLY A 1075 -40.19 -25.71 -16.46
N ASP A 1076 -40.71 -24.63 -17.04
CA ASP A 1076 -39.98 -23.37 -17.19
C ASP A 1076 -39.82 -22.62 -15.86
N ASN A 1077 -38.58 -22.23 -15.58
CA ASN A 1077 -38.19 -21.35 -14.48
C ASN A 1077 -37.47 -20.13 -15.06
N GLU A 1078 -37.75 -18.94 -14.55
CA GLU A 1078 -37.02 -17.71 -14.93
C GLU A 1078 -35.83 -17.53 -13.98
N ILE A 1079 -34.67 -17.22 -14.53
CA ILE A 1079 -33.49 -16.77 -13.79
C ILE A 1079 -33.12 -15.36 -14.22
N GLU A 1080 -32.85 -14.50 -13.24
CA GLU A 1080 -32.34 -13.14 -13.39
C GLU A 1080 -30.99 -13.04 -12.68
N VAL A 1081 -29.96 -12.57 -13.38
CA VAL A 1081 -28.63 -12.31 -12.84
C VAL A 1081 -28.36 -10.82 -12.95
N ARG A 1082 -28.20 -10.13 -11.82
CA ARG A 1082 -27.87 -8.71 -11.77
C ARG A 1082 -26.41 -8.52 -11.43
N ILE A 1083 -25.69 -7.77 -12.24
CA ILE A 1083 -24.26 -7.47 -12.05
C ILE A 1083 -24.10 -5.97 -11.88
N THR A 1084 -23.48 -5.56 -10.77
CA THR A 1084 -23.12 -4.17 -10.49
C THR A 1084 -21.60 -4.00 -10.62
N ASN A 1085 -21.17 -3.27 -11.65
CA ASN A 1085 -19.75 -3.10 -11.99
C ASN A 1085 -19.12 -1.86 -11.33
N THR A 1086 -17.89 -1.53 -11.75
CA THR A 1086 -17.10 -0.39 -11.24
C THR A 1086 -17.19 0.85 -12.13
N LEU A 1087 -16.53 1.94 -11.74
CA LEU A 1087 -16.50 3.19 -12.50
C LEU A 1087 -15.49 3.24 -13.66
N ILE A 1088 -14.62 2.23 -13.82
CA ILE A 1088 -13.48 2.32 -14.76
C ILE A 1088 -13.89 2.60 -16.21
N GLY A 1089 -14.92 1.92 -16.72
CA GLY A 1089 -15.40 2.14 -18.08
C GLY A 1089 -15.90 3.58 -18.30
N LEU A 1090 -16.54 4.16 -17.28
CA LEU A 1090 -17.04 5.53 -17.34
C LEU A 1090 -15.93 6.58 -17.20
N LEU A 1091 -15.02 6.42 -16.23
CA LEU A 1091 -14.01 7.45 -15.94
C LEU A 1091 -12.81 7.37 -16.88
N GLU A 1092 -12.30 6.16 -17.13
CA GLU A 1092 -11.07 5.94 -17.89
C GLU A 1092 -11.33 5.49 -19.34
N GLY A 1093 -12.49 4.89 -19.62
CA GLY A 1093 -12.75 4.29 -20.94
C GLY A 1093 -11.97 2.99 -21.16
N THR A 1094 -11.71 2.26 -20.08
CA THR A 1094 -10.95 1.02 -20.06
C THR A 1094 -11.65 -0.03 -19.21
N TYR A 1095 -11.21 -1.29 -19.31
CA TYR A 1095 -11.52 -2.36 -18.36
C TYR A 1095 -10.26 -3.16 -18.02
N PHE A 1096 -10.27 -3.86 -16.89
CA PHE A 1096 -9.17 -4.71 -16.48
C PHE A 1096 -9.47 -6.17 -16.86
N ASP A 1097 -8.54 -6.80 -17.57
CA ASP A 1097 -8.57 -8.22 -17.86
C ASP A 1097 -7.65 -8.96 -16.88
N SER A 1098 -8.24 -9.82 -16.05
CA SER A 1098 -7.52 -10.63 -15.06
C SER A 1098 -6.61 -11.69 -15.68
N ASP A 1099 -6.96 -12.22 -16.86
CA ASP A 1099 -6.20 -13.32 -17.48
C ASP A 1099 -4.87 -12.80 -18.05
N SER A 1100 -4.90 -11.69 -18.78
CA SER A 1100 -3.68 -11.00 -19.25
C SER A 1100 -3.05 -10.08 -18.20
N HIS A 1101 -3.74 -9.86 -17.08
CA HIS A 1101 -3.37 -8.94 -16.01
C HIS A 1101 -3.04 -7.51 -16.53
N SER A 1102 -3.87 -6.99 -17.43
CA SER A 1102 -3.64 -5.71 -18.12
C SER A 1102 -4.93 -4.91 -18.35
N LEU A 1103 -4.79 -3.60 -18.60
CA LEU A 1103 -5.89 -2.71 -18.95
C LEU A 1103 -6.10 -2.68 -20.47
N HIS A 1104 -7.36 -2.70 -20.90
CA HIS A 1104 -7.76 -2.65 -22.31
C HIS A 1104 -8.74 -1.50 -22.52
N GLU A 1105 -8.64 -0.81 -23.66
CA GLU A 1105 -9.62 0.23 -24.04
C GLU A 1105 -11.00 -0.38 -24.32
N THR A 1106 -12.05 0.31 -23.87
CA THR A 1106 -13.42 -0.12 -24.14
C THR A 1106 -13.84 0.29 -25.55
N GLY A 1107 -14.29 -0.66 -26.36
CA GLY A 1107 -14.95 -0.37 -27.64
C GLY A 1107 -14.11 -0.47 -28.92
N LEU A 1108 -12.79 -0.59 -28.81
CA LEU A 1108 -11.96 -1.15 -29.87
C LEU A 1108 -11.95 -2.66 -29.68
N GLY A 1109 -12.41 -3.43 -30.66
CA GLY A 1109 -12.22 -4.88 -30.63
C GLY A 1109 -10.73 -5.21 -30.44
N PRO A 1110 -10.37 -6.39 -29.88
CA PRO A 1110 -8.96 -6.75 -29.71
C PRO A 1110 -8.25 -6.50 -31.03
N ALA A 1111 -7.16 -5.72 -30.98
CA ALA A 1111 -6.31 -5.50 -32.14
C ALA A 1111 -6.00 -6.90 -32.69
N LYS A 1112 -6.50 -7.21 -33.89
CA LYS A 1112 -6.09 -8.44 -34.57
C LYS A 1112 -4.61 -8.26 -34.86
N GLU A 1113 -3.77 -8.85 -34.03
CA GLU A 1113 -2.34 -8.99 -34.26
C GLU A 1113 -2.03 -9.61 -35.63
#